data_AF-A0A8H7BLB5-F1
#
_entry.id   AF-A0A8H7BLB5-F1
#
_cell.length_a   1.000
_cell.length_b   1.000
_cell.length_c   1.000
_cell.angle_alpha   90.00
_cell.angle_beta   90.00
_cell.angle_gamma   90.00
#
_symmetry.space_group_name_H-M   'P 1'
#
loop_
_entity.id
_entity.type
_entity.pdbx_description
1 polymer ?
#
loop_
_entity_poly.entity_id
_entity_poly.type
_entity_poly.pdbx_seq_one_letter_code
_entity_poly.pdbx_strand_id
1 'polypeptide(L)'
;MTTMATSPAAILSTTWEVLGPFPIGTREQDFGADSLEAYGGFANLRYSLDDRYPSELAEGGYVSWHEVEAVDGQIGPIDYPGISWKANTVPFGWSIEQFQSWARTALTVIRPTTCLFQVLGAAEFYVDNQRYSGDAYSYDTTYHAISLNAGKHTVIIRIVHDVRVFGGGKPFPEAAVKVMMKEPAKETIEKGVQIARRQGNTVDDVLFPSFLAHRGFAGKFGSVSLLNIASESANVFDIDIRIMNEATCQVYETVSSLVSPEPIIIASGHTRPISFSFELTDTPSIRKGTKLRMELFVKVLKGNVQHVLQTVRTVESIHWCEKTFQFTFLDFDGTCQYVIHETNPWAEAMAKRPRRLNSDRNKPIILALHGAGVEASEFFWTSSIKQQEYVWIVFPTGRTPWGYDWHGPSMKNAFKSIEGLINLEEMLSTTYALKDEDKSWVNGICSITRVTSSCHAEANDAYDWVIGDPDRLIYIGHSNGGQGTWYLGTHFPDKAIAAVPAAGYIKIQDYVSYANWIGQSHTDPLLRGVLECAIAEYNNDLHISNMAGIPVFPRMGGSDDNVPPIHTRKFNRLLNENANDANAVRLSEVPGQGHWWSQVLSAPVVQRFLEQQIRSYQGKGEWQDFVVSTMNPAGIGSVRGVQVEQLDVPYRLGKITASRKETIFLRTTNIAAFTITDRFYSCKGLQIDNDPFPDLIGGKKSILFVKDKGTNRWKVMGDTYRLSASGRRTRSTYGPIHRMYESSRPLIITVPSMMDNSAFNHAGLQIAHDWYLYGRGDAQIVPDDHPAFELSSSPDDIYYRIYLGLPSQNKETDRLLSFRSGDIVLSKDRIRVGHREFTEPGTGILFLWKGIHSNEIAIIVAGLDAVGFDLAWRLLPKRTGMMIPEWIVIGKESKQKGLGGILGAGMAQDDPTSSIPVVDFSLFESDPKKCGQIVFEAAKNVGFFYLRNFGIEKDRVQKLFDLSQSFFALPMEEKLKYVNAKDNLGYLPLNQEKVDVDSNALEEKESFHFQKQRGQHLPALLDEHAEEIHQFIRDCHALSLKVTMCLALGLEIPEDQGGERWFSDRHAFEAESRDVLRILHYPPCASAEDADTIRIGAHSDYGSVTILFQKGVGGLEIQKNQEDDSEWIEAPAIPDTVIVNLGDCLGYWTNGLLRSTRHRVVFKPETRAQPRYSMAFFLQGGNIPLDPIPSPFVSNQFQGEIITAAQHLENKLKASRGDPY
;
A
#
# COMPACT_ATOMS: atom_id res chain seq x y z
N MET A 1 33.65 -32.47 36.82
CA MET A 1 34.74 -31.75 36.13
C MET A 1 34.32 -30.31 36.03
N THR A 2 35.00 -29.43 36.76
CA THR A 2 34.83 -27.98 36.72
C THR A 2 35.17 -27.49 35.32
N THR A 3 34.17 -27.07 34.56
CA THR A 3 34.33 -26.44 33.25
C THR A 3 35.11 -25.15 33.43
N MET A 4 36.34 -25.09 32.89
CA MET A 4 37.04 -23.82 32.74
C MET A 4 36.15 -22.91 31.88
N ALA A 5 35.67 -21.80 32.46
CA ALA A 5 34.94 -20.79 31.72
C ALA A 5 35.84 -20.25 30.62
N THR A 6 35.51 -20.54 29.36
CA THR A 6 36.17 -19.93 28.21
C THR A 6 35.89 -18.42 28.24
N SER A 7 36.92 -17.60 28.12
CA SER A 7 36.76 -16.15 28.02
C SER A 7 35.79 -15.79 26.87
N PRO A 8 34.88 -14.83 27.07
CA PRO A 8 33.93 -14.41 26.02
C PRO A 8 34.69 -13.86 24.81
N ALA A 9 34.20 -14.09 23.59
CA ALA A 9 34.85 -13.58 22.37
C ALA A 9 34.70 -12.06 22.19
N ALA A 10 33.71 -11.44 22.85
CA ALA A 10 33.47 -10.01 22.84
C ALA A 10 33.03 -9.52 24.22
N ILE A 11 33.53 -8.35 24.63
CA ILE A 11 33.30 -7.74 25.95
C ILE A 11 32.81 -6.30 25.74
N LEU A 12 31.59 -6.01 26.20
CA LEU A 12 31.03 -4.66 26.21
C LEU A 12 31.46 -3.94 27.49
N SER A 13 31.93 -2.70 27.37
CA SER A 13 32.29 -1.87 28.53
C SER A 13 31.04 -1.53 29.37
N THR A 14 31.22 -1.44 30.69
CA THR A 14 30.14 -1.05 31.62
C THR A 14 29.97 0.46 31.68
N THR A 15 31.02 1.24 31.42
CA THR A 15 30.96 2.70 31.40
C THR A 15 30.37 3.19 30.06
N TRP A 16 29.34 4.03 30.13
CA TRP A 16 28.69 4.67 28.99
C TRP A 16 28.81 6.18 29.07
N GLU A 17 29.20 6.79 27.96
CA GLU A 17 29.22 8.24 27.79
C GLU A 17 27.85 8.69 27.26
N VAL A 18 27.13 9.52 28.01
CA VAL A 18 25.77 9.96 27.70
C VAL A 18 25.71 11.47 27.47
N LEU A 19 24.96 11.88 26.46
CA LEU A 19 24.67 13.29 26.14
C LEU A 19 23.17 13.48 25.90
N GLY A 20 22.54 14.38 26.66
CA GLY A 20 21.12 14.69 26.59
C GLY A 20 20.57 15.25 27.91
N PRO A 21 19.25 15.51 28.00
CA PRO A 21 18.22 15.19 27.01
C PRO A 21 17.98 16.35 26.05
N PHE A 22 17.61 16.01 24.82
CA PHE A 22 17.22 16.93 23.76
C PHE A 22 15.74 16.73 23.42
N PRO A 23 15.05 17.77 22.91
CA PRO A 23 13.73 17.57 22.29
C PRO A 23 13.80 16.48 21.20
N ILE A 24 12.68 15.80 20.96
CA ILE A 24 12.56 14.78 19.92
C ILE A 24 11.77 15.32 18.72
N GLY A 25 11.96 14.69 17.56
CA GLY A 25 11.31 15.10 16.32
C GLY A 25 9.98 14.45 15.98
N THR A 26 9.89 13.12 16.06
CA THR A 26 8.73 12.37 15.56
C THR A 26 8.44 11.22 16.50
N ARG A 27 7.18 11.11 16.93
CA ARG A 27 6.70 9.98 17.74
C ARG A 27 6.86 8.67 16.97
N GLU A 28 7.31 7.63 17.67
CA GLU A 28 7.47 6.28 17.12
C GLU A 28 8.30 6.19 15.81
N GLN A 29 9.03 7.22 15.41
CA GLN A 29 9.95 7.20 14.29
C GLN A 29 11.20 7.98 14.67
N ASP A 30 12.32 7.29 14.82
CA ASP A 30 13.60 7.91 15.17
C ASP A 30 14.36 8.32 13.89
N PHE A 31 13.67 9.00 12.98
CA PHE A 31 14.24 9.49 11.73
C PHE A 31 14.45 11.00 11.80
N GLY A 32 15.71 11.41 11.63
CA GLY A 32 16.10 12.82 11.62
C GLY A 32 15.77 13.54 12.93
N ALA A 33 15.60 14.86 12.83
CA ALA A 33 15.35 15.75 13.96
C ALA A 33 16.31 15.54 15.14
N ASP A 34 17.60 15.42 14.85
CA ASP A 34 18.64 15.40 15.85
C ASP A 34 19.34 16.75 15.92
N SER A 35 19.14 17.47 17.02
CA SER A 35 19.78 18.76 17.29
C SER A 35 21.31 18.68 17.22
N LEU A 36 21.91 17.50 17.46
CA LEU A 36 23.36 17.32 17.39
C LEU A 36 23.92 17.30 15.96
N GLU A 37 23.08 17.08 14.94
CA GLU A 37 23.50 17.12 13.53
C GLU A 37 24.01 18.51 13.13
N ALA A 38 23.53 19.58 13.79
CA ALA A 38 24.05 20.93 13.63
C ALA A 38 25.54 21.07 14.02
N TYR A 39 26.05 20.16 14.84
CA TYR A 39 27.41 20.13 15.37
C TYR A 39 28.23 18.96 14.80
N GLY A 40 27.79 18.39 13.66
CA GLY A 40 28.45 17.27 12.99
C GLY A 40 27.90 15.89 13.35
N GLY A 41 26.84 15.80 14.17
CA GLY A 41 26.19 14.56 14.57
C GLY A 41 26.92 13.85 15.71
N PHE A 42 26.17 13.10 16.52
CA PHE A 42 26.68 12.51 17.77
C PHE A 42 27.95 11.66 17.60
N ALA A 43 28.04 10.88 16.53
CA ALA A 43 29.19 10.02 16.25
C ALA A 43 30.53 10.79 16.09
N ASN A 44 30.48 12.07 15.74
CA ASN A 44 31.66 12.91 15.53
C ASN A 44 32.03 13.78 16.74
N LEU A 45 31.17 13.85 17.77
CA LEU A 45 31.43 14.63 18.97
C LEU A 45 32.47 13.93 19.86
N ARG A 46 33.29 14.69 20.59
CA ARG A 46 34.24 14.13 21.57
C ARG A 46 33.67 14.28 22.96
N TYR A 47 33.91 13.29 23.82
CA TYR A 47 33.50 13.37 25.21
C TYR A 47 34.33 14.43 25.93
N SER A 48 33.65 15.37 26.58
CA SER A 48 34.24 16.49 27.29
C SER A 48 33.24 16.98 28.33
N LEU A 49 33.62 16.99 29.60
CA LEU A 49 32.78 17.52 30.69
C LEU A 49 32.61 19.05 30.60
N ASP A 50 33.47 19.73 29.84
CA ASP A 50 33.42 21.19 29.65
C ASP A 50 32.50 21.61 28.50
N ASP A 51 32.20 20.69 27.58
CA ASP A 51 31.37 20.96 26.41
C ASP A 51 29.89 21.03 26.78
N ARG A 52 29.17 22.01 26.22
CA ARG A 52 27.74 22.23 26.46
C ARG A 52 26.99 22.34 25.13
N TYR A 53 25.79 21.77 25.10
CA TYR A 53 24.93 21.74 23.90
C TYR A 53 23.55 22.31 24.22
N PRO A 54 22.93 23.11 23.33
CA PRO A 54 21.62 23.69 23.59
C PRO A 54 20.52 22.64 23.72
N SER A 55 19.65 22.83 24.72
CA SER A 55 18.41 22.07 24.90
C SER A 55 17.40 22.90 25.68
N GLU A 56 16.21 23.10 25.12
CA GLU A 56 15.10 23.81 25.77
C GLU A 56 14.49 23.05 26.96
N LEU A 57 14.83 21.77 27.13
CA LEU A 57 14.39 20.97 28.28
C LEU A 57 15.13 21.37 29.56
N ALA A 58 16.34 21.93 29.44
CA ALA A 58 17.24 22.20 30.55
C ALA A 58 17.07 23.58 31.18
N GLU A 59 17.21 23.66 32.50
CA GLU A 59 17.34 24.93 33.22
C GLU A 59 18.59 25.67 32.71
N GLY A 60 18.41 26.90 32.21
CA GLY A 60 19.49 27.68 31.59
C GLY A 60 19.79 27.32 30.13
N GLY A 61 19.09 26.33 29.55
CA GLY A 61 19.08 26.06 28.11
C GLY A 61 20.21 25.20 27.56
N TYR A 62 20.99 24.53 28.43
CA TYR A 62 22.14 23.70 28.01
C TYR A 62 22.24 22.38 28.76
N VAL A 63 22.64 21.32 28.05
CA VAL A 63 23.00 20.00 28.59
C VAL A 63 24.48 19.70 28.36
N SER A 64 25.07 18.80 29.14
CA SER A 64 26.49 18.42 29.08
C SER A 64 26.65 16.90 29.11
N TRP A 65 27.84 16.43 28.78
CA TRP A 65 28.19 15.02 28.90
C TRP A 65 28.20 14.54 30.37
N HIS A 66 27.85 13.28 30.58
CA HIS A 66 28.04 12.58 31.84
C HIS A 66 28.28 11.09 31.59
N GLU A 67 28.79 10.38 32.61
CA GLU A 67 29.01 8.94 32.56
C GLU A 67 27.92 8.20 33.33
N VAL A 68 27.50 7.06 32.79
CA VAL A 68 26.56 6.13 33.42
C VAL A 68 27.19 4.75 33.43
N GLU A 69 27.19 4.09 34.59
CA GLU A 69 27.59 2.69 34.70
C GLU A 69 26.40 1.78 34.42
N ALA A 70 26.56 0.87 33.47
CA ALA A 70 25.58 -0.14 33.13
C ALA A 70 25.71 -1.36 34.05
N VAL A 71 24.56 -1.87 34.49
CA VAL A 71 24.46 -3.12 35.28
C VAL A 71 23.79 -4.17 34.40
N ASP A 72 24.46 -5.30 34.16
CA ASP A 72 23.97 -6.39 33.30
C ASP A 72 23.49 -5.91 31.90
N GLY A 73 24.24 -4.97 31.32
CA GLY A 73 23.94 -4.38 30.01
C GLY A 73 22.80 -3.34 30.01
N GLN A 74 22.20 -3.05 31.16
CA GLN A 74 21.17 -2.03 31.29
C GLN A 74 21.78 -0.66 31.63
N ILE A 75 21.40 0.33 30.83
CA ILE A 75 21.73 1.76 30.99
C ILE A 75 20.46 2.45 31.50
N GLY A 76 20.53 3.09 32.68
CA GLY A 76 19.41 3.85 33.24
C GLY A 76 18.43 3.06 34.14
N PRO A 77 17.39 3.73 34.69
CA PRO A 77 16.88 5.03 34.29
C PRO A 77 17.89 6.17 34.49
N ILE A 78 18.09 6.96 33.45
CA ILE A 78 19.08 8.06 33.46
C ILE A 78 18.45 9.27 34.12
N ASP A 79 19.05 9.74 35.21
CA ASP A 79 18.73 11.04 35.79
C ASP A 79 19.50 12.12 35.01
N TYR A 80 18.82 13.20 34.63
CA TYR A 80 19.41 14.30 33.87
C TYR A 80 19.55 15.52 34.78
N PRO A 81 20.78 15.83 35.25
CA PRO A 81 21.00 16.95 36.13
C PRO A 81 20.61 18.28 35.47
N GLY A 82 19.92 19.15 36.20
CA GLY A 82 19.52 20.48 35.70
C GLY A 82 18.26 20.48 34.84
N ILE A 83 17.47 19.40 34.85
CA ILE A 83 16.15 19.35 34.20
C ILE A 83 15.04 19.43 35.26
N SER A 84 14.08 20.34 35.07
CA SER A 84 12.86 20.41 35.89
C SER A 84 11.64 19.95 35.11
N TRP A 85 11.47 18.63 35.04
CA TRP A 85 10.35 17.99 34.32
C TRP A 85 8.98 18.52 34.75
N LYS A 86 8.79 18.72 36.06
CA LYS A 86 7.55 19.26 36.61
C LYS A 86 7.29 20.71 36.18
N ALA A 87 8.32 21.53 36.00
CA ALA A 87 8.13 22.90 35.49
C ALA A 87 7.76 22.88 34.01
N ASN A 88 8.40 22.00 33.22
CA ASN A 88 8.14 21.86 31.78
C ASN A 88 6.71 21.39 31.48
N THR A 89 6.13 20.52 32.32
CA THR A 89 4.79 19.95 32.11
C THR A 89 3.64 20.91 32.40
N VAL A 90 3.85 22.00 33.14
CA VAL A 90 2.79 22.99 33.43
C VAL A 90 2.25 23.65 32.15
N PRO A 91 3.08 24.23 31.25
CA PRO A 91 2.60 24.84 30.02
C PRO A 91 2.25 23.85 28.90
N PHE A 92 2.92 22.70 28.82
CA PHE A 92 2.86 21.80 27.66
C PHE A 92 2.22 20.42 27.94
N GLY A 93 1.80 20.19 29.18
CA GLY A 93 1.36 18.88 29.65
C GLY A 93 2.47 17.84 29.62
N TRP A 94 2.11 16.60 29.91
CA TRP A 94 2.99 15.42 29.85
C TRP A 94 3.69 15.17 28.50
N SER A 95 3.18 15.68 27.38
CA SER A 95 3.81 15.45 26.05
C SER A 95 5.22 16.04 25.90
N ILE A 96 5.59 17.01 26.75
CA ILE A 96 6.95 17.59 26.82
C ILE A 96 7.97 16.68 27.51
N GLU A 97 7.50 15.63 28.19
CA GLU A 97 8.36 14.60 28.78
C GLU A 97 9.03 13.75 27.70
N GLN A 98 8.61 13.87 26.44
CA GLN A 98 9.28 13.22 25.33
C GLN A 98 10.62 13.86 25.01
N PHE A 99 11.67 13.05 25.01
CA PHE A 99 13.02 13.50 24.72
C PHE A 99 13.83 12.40 24.05
N GLN A 100 15.01 12.79 23.55
CA GLN A 100 16.05 11.87 23.13
C GLN A 100 17.39 12.20 23.78
N SER A 101 18.23 11.19 23.91
CA SER A 101 19.62 11.29 24.34
C SER A 101 20.45 10.31 23.54
N TRP A 102 21.75 10.47 23.59
CA TRP A 102 22.67 9.53 22.96
C TRP A 102 23.61 8.94 24.00
N ALA A 103 23.89 7.66 23.88
CA ALA A 103 24.86 6.95 24.70
C ALA A 103 25.87 6.24 23.79
N ARG A 104 27.15 6.22 24.17
CA ARG A 104 28.15 5.36 23.52
C ARG A 104 29.05 4.65 24.50
N THR A 105 29.54 3.49 24.07
CA THR A 105 30.53 2.72 24.80
C THR A 105 31.46 1.97 23.86
N ALA A 106 32.55 1.43 24.42
CA ALA A 106 33.49 0.59 23.71
C ALA A 106 33.08 -0.89 23.78
N LEU A 107 33.23 -1.60 22.67
CA LEU A 107 33.10 -3.04 22.55
C LEU A 107 34.46 -3.61 22.16
N THR A 108 35.03 -4.51 22.97
CA THR A 108 36.31 -5.16 22.67
C THR A 108 36.06 -6.58 22.19
N VAL A 109 36.42 -6.85 20.94
CA VAL A 109 36.33 -8.18 20.32
C VAL A 109 37.70 -8.84 20.36
N ILE A 110 37.81 -9.95 21.09
CA ILE A 110 39.07 -10.67 21.34
C ILE A 110 39.46 -11.51 20.13
N ARG A 111 38.47 -12.10 19.44
CA ARG A 111 38.66 -12.90 18.22
C ARG A 111 37.50 -12.65 17.26
N PRO A 112 37.70 -12.76 15.93
CA PRO A 112 36.61 -12.59 14.97
C PRO A 112 35.45 -13.51 15.32
N THR A 113 34.25 -12.96 15.39
CA THR A 113 33.05 -13.70 15.82
C THR A 113 31.79 -13.06 15.26
N THR A 114 30.71 -13.84 15.20
CA THR A 114 29.36 -13.30 14.98
C THR A 114 28.67 -13.21 16.32
N CYS A 115 28.17 -12.04 16.67
CA CYS A 115 27.41 -11.81 17.89
C CYS A 115 25.92 -11.62 17.56
N LEU A 116 25.06 -12.19 18.39
CA LEU A 116 23.63 -11.89 18.39
C LEU A 116 23.41 -10.65 19.27
N PHE A 117 22.99 -9.56 18.65
CA PHE A 117 22.72 -8.28 19.28
C PHE A 117 21.22 -8.00 19.34
N GLN A 118 20.74 -7.54 20.49
CA GLN A 118 19.45 -6.91 20.62
C GLN A 118 19.53 -5.77 21.64
N VAL A 119 18.86 -4.65 21.36
CA VAL A 119 18.81 -3.48 22.24
C VAL A 119 17.36 -3.20 22.59
N LEU A 120 16.97 -3.50 23.83
CA LEU A 120 15.62 -3.28 24.35
C LEU A 120 15.49 -1.84 24.85
N GLY A 121 14.36 -1.18 24.58
CA GLY A 121 14.08 0.19 24.99
C GLY A 121 14.65 1.28 24.07
N ALA A 122 15.15 0.92 22.88
CA ALA A 122 15.64 1.87 21.88
C ALA A 122 15.12 1.49 20.49
N ALA A 123 14.77 2.45 19.62
CA ALA A 123 14.36 2.09 18.25
C ALA A 123 15.53 1.90 17.29
N GLU A 124 16.72 2.41 17.61
CA GLU A 124 17.93 2.20 16.82
C GLU A 124 19.21 2.25 17.65
N PHE A 125 20.21 1.54 17.13
CA PHE A 125 21.58 1.55 17.63
C PHE A 125 22.56 1.42 16.46
N TYR A 126 23.83 1.68 16.73
CA TYR A 126 24.90 1.62 15.75
C TYR A 126 26.06 0.80 16.28
N VAL A 127 26.69 0.02 15.40
CA VAL A 127 27.98 -0.63 15.63
C VAL A 127 28.93 -0.15 14.54
N ASP A 128 30.01 0.52 14.93
CA ASP A 128 30.99 1.15 13.99
C ASP A 128 30.35 1.99 12.87
N ASN A 129 29.30 2.75 13.20
CA ASN A 129 28.47 3.57 12.30
C ASN A 129 27.47 2.81 11.42
N GLN A 130 27.46 1.48 11.41
CA GLN A 130 26.39 0.73 10.77
C GLN A 130 25.15 0.76 11.66
N ARG A 131 24.04 1.24 11.12
CA ARG A 131 22.75 1.36 11.83
C ARG A 131 22.02 0.02 11.91
N TYR A 132 21.43 -0.29 13.05
CA TYR A 132 20.52 -1.42 13.25
C TYR A 132 19.24 -0.95 13.94
N SER A 133 18.12 -1.60 13.65
CA SER A 133 16.86 -1.39 14.38
C SER A 133 16.95 -2.00 15.77
N GLY A 134 16.52 -1.26 16.78
CA GLY A 134 16.34 -1.75 18.14
C GLY A 134 14.89 -2.14 18.42
N ASP A 135 14.65 -2.62 19.64
CA ASP A 135 13.34 -2.99 20.15
C ASP A 135 12.81 -1.95 21.13
N ALA A 136 12.10 -0.94 20.59
CA ALA A 136 11.59 0.16 21.39
C ALA A 136 10.55 -0.26 22.43
N TYR A 137 9.85 -1.37 22.20
CA TYR A 137 8.79 -1.87 23.09
C TYR A 137 9.25 -3.02 24.00
N SER A 138 10.51 -3.43 23.88
CA SER A 138 11.13 -4.51 24.67
C SER A 138 10.40 -5.84 24.55
N TYR A 139 9.93 -6.19 23.35
CA TYR A 139 9.32 -7.49 23.07
C TYR A 139 10.27 -8.67 23.26
N ASP A 140 11.57 -8.49 23.01
CA ASP A 140 12.62 -9.51 23.10
C ASP A 140 12.30 -10.74 22.24
N THR A 141 12.05 -10.48 20.95
CA THR A 141 11.60 -11.47 19.96
C THR A 141 12.59 -11.70 18.81
N THR A 142 13.52 -10.78 18.60
CA THR A 142 14.45 -10.78 17.46
C THR A 142 15.87 -10.46 17.90
N TYR A 143 16.85 -10.90 17.10
CA TYR A 143 18.26 -10.57 17.27
C TYR A 143 18.90 -10.27 15.91
N HIS A 144 19.84 -9.32 15.87
CA HIS A 144 20.71 -9.06 14.72
C HIS A 144 21.96 -9.91 14.82
N ALA A 145 22.29 -10.65 13.76
CA ALA A 145 23.57 -11.34 13.65
C ALA A 145 24.63 -10.40 13.07
N ILE A 146 25.57 -9.96 13.89
CA ILE A 146 26.60 -8.98 13.51
C ILE A 146 27.97 -9.65 13.57
N SER A 147 28.63 -9.74 12.41
CA SER A 147 30.00 -10.24 12.31
C SER A 147 31.01 -9.14 12.60
N LEU A 148 31.90 -9.38 13.56
CA LEU A 148 32.89 -8.41 14.03
C LEU A 148 34.30 -9.01 13.94
N ASN A 149 35.25 -8.17 13.53
CA ASN A 149 36.67 -8.50 13.52
C ASN A 149 37.27 -8.39 14.92
N ALA A 150 38.47 -8.92 15.15
CA ALA A 150 39.17 -8.66 16.41
C ALA A 150 39.59 -7.18 16.47
N GLY A 151 39.35 -6.53 17.60
CA GLY A 151 39.66 -5.10 17.77
C GLY A 151 38.72 -4.36 18.71
N LYS A 152 38.82 -3.04 18.68
CA LYS A 152 37.90 -2.14 19.38
C LYS A 152 36.82 -1.68 18.40
N HIS A 153 35.59 -1.78 18.85
CA HIS A 153 34.38 -1.37 18.16
C HIS A 153 33.66 -0.33 19.03
N THR A 154 32.79 0.46 18.41
CA THR A 154 31.95 1.43 19.13
C THR A 154 30.49 1.03 19.03
N VAL A 155 29.79 1.01 20.18
CA VAL A 155 28.34 0.85 20.23
C VAL A 155 27.73 2.19 20.59
N ILE A 156 26.81 2.67 19.76
CA ILE A 156 26.07 3.93 19.97
C ILE A 156 24.59 3.60 20.05
N ILE A 157 23.87 4.20 20.98
CA ILE A 157 22.43 4.01 21.16
C ILE A 157 21.77 5.38 21.21
N ARG A 158 20.70 5.56 20.43
CA ARG A 158 19.77 6.66 20.61
C ARG A 158 18.74 6.25 21.66
N ILE A 159 18.80 6.86 22.82
CA ILE A 159 17.85 6.67 23.91
C ILE A 159 16.69 7.61 23.66
N VAL A 160 15.47 7.07 23.59
CA VAL A 160 14.26 7.87 23.38
C VAL A 160 13.30 7.59 24.52
N HIS A 161 12.77 8.65 25.12
CA HIS A 161 11.61 8.57 26.00
C HIS A 161 10.36 8.94 25.21
N ASP A 162 9.62 7.93 24.74
CA ASP A 162 8.29 8.13 24.15
C ASP A 162 7.24 7.91 25.24
N VAL A 163 6.42 8.93 25.51
CA VAL A 163 5.42 8.90 26.60
C VAL A 163 4.35 7.82 26.39
N ARG A 164 4.15 7.34 25.15
CA ARG A 164 3.30 6.18 24.90
C ARG A 164 3.90 4.93 25.54
N VAL A 165 5.22 4.76 25.45
CA VAL A 165 5.95 3.57 25.89
C VAL A 165 6.21 3.59 27.38
N PHE A 166 6.70 4.71 27.89
CA PHE A 166 7.18 4.82 29.26
C PHE A 166 6.17 5.44 30.23
N GLY A 167 5.00 5.83 29.69
CA GLY A 167 3.97 6.61 30.37
C GLY A 167 4.43 8.05 30.60
N GLY A 168 3.51 8.92 31.04
CA GLY A 168 3.88 10.22 31.57
C GLY A 168 3.17 10.53 32.88
N GLY A 169 3.44 11.70 33.45
CA GLY A 169 2.88 12.10 34.75
C GLY A 169 3.60 11.48 35.97
N LYS A 170 4.74 10.82 35.75
CA LYS A 170 5.69 10.45 36.80
C LYS A 170 6.46 11.68 37.30
N PRO A 171 7.07 11.65 38.50
CA PRO A 171 7.88 12.77 39.01
C PRO A 171 9.06 13.16 38.09
N PHE A 172 9.61 12.18 37.37
CA PHE A 172 10.58 12.35 36.28
C PHE A 172 10.41 11.20 35.27
N PRO A 173 10.77 11.38 33.99
CA PRO A 173 10.64 10.35 32.98
C PRO A 173 11.77 9.31 33.08
N GLU A 174 11.40 8.03 33.16
CA GLU A 174 12.32 6.91 33.34
C GLU A 174 12.67 6.30 31.97
N ALA A 175 13.79 6.71 31.37
CA ALA A 175 14.31 6.10 30.14
C ALA A 175 15.46 5.13 30.46
N ALA A 176 15.28 3.85 30.13
CA ALA A 176 16.28 2.80 30.31
C ALA A 176 16.39 1.93 29.06
N VAL A 177 17.61 1.51 28.74
CA VAL A 177 17.92 0.68 27.57
C VAL A 177 18.73 -0.52 28.01
N LYS A 178 18.45 -1.71 27.47
CA LYS A 178 19.22 -2.93 27.78
C LYS A 178 19.86 -3.51 26.52
N VAL A 179 21.19 -3.57 26.53
CA VAL A 179 21.97 -4.22 25.48
C VAL A 179 22.15 -5.69 25.82
N MET A 180 21.62 -6.55 24.96
CA MET A 180 21.80 -8.00 25.02
C MET A 180 22.75 -8.41 23.90
N MET A 181 23.89 -9.00 24.29
CA MET A 181 24.91 -9.47 23.36
C MET A 181 25.38 -10.87 23.76
N LYS A 182 25.46 -11.79 22.80
CA LYS A 182 26.02 -13.12 23.02
C LYS A 182 26.53 -13.80 21.76
N GLU A 183 27.36 -14.83 21.94
CA GLU A 183 27.75 -15.74 20.87
C GLU A 183 26.60 -16.71 20.55
N PRO A 184 26.36 -17.03 19.26
CA PRO A 184 25.50 -18.14 18.87
C PRO A 184 25.95 -19.45 19.51
N ALA A 185 25.00 -20.35 19.77
CA ALA A 185 25.35 -21.68 20.25
C ALA A 185 26.22 -22.43 19.21
N LYS A 186 27.09 -23.33 19.66
CA LYS A 186 27.99 -24.09 18.77
C LYS A 186 27.25 -24.80 17.64
N GLU A 187 26.11 -25.43 17.96
CA GLU A 187 25.26 -26.09 16.97
C GLU A 187 24.71 -25.11 15.92
N THR A 188 24.37 -23.88 16.33
CA THR A 188 23.94 -22.81 15.42
C THR A 188 25.06 -22.41 14.48
N ILE A 189 26.31 -22.32 14.97
CA ILE A 189 27.47 -22.01 14.13
C ILE A 189 27.68 -23.09 13.06
N GLU A 190 27.50 -24.36 13.41
CA GLU A 190 27.64 -25.49 12.49
C GLU A 190 26.51 -25.54 11.45
N LYS A 191 25.25 -25.38 11.88
CA LYS A 191 24.08 -25.43 10.98
C LYS A 191 23.89 -24.14 10.19
N GLY A 192 24.29 -23.00 10.72
CA GLY A 192 24.07 -21.66 10.14
C GLY A 192 22.64 -21.13 10.25
N VAL A 193 21.67 -21.98 10.60
CA VAL A 193 20.26 -21.60 10.81
C VAL A 193 19.80 -22.19 12.14
N GLN A 194 18.95 -21.46 12.88
CA GLN A 194 18.35 -21.92 14.13
C GLN A 194 16.88 -21.52 14.23
N ILE A 195 16.16 -22.20 15.12
CA ILE A 195 14.88 -21.69 15.64
C ILE A 195 15.17 -20.38 16.38
N ALA A 196 14.45 -19.32 16.02
CA ALA A 196 14.54 -18.04 16.71
C ALA A 196 14.04 -18.19 18.15
N ARG A 197 14.60 -17.41 19.07
CA ARG A 197 14.25 -17.51 20.50
C ARG A 197 13.93 -16.16 21.11
N ARG A 198 13.06 -16.18 22.10
CA ARG A 198 12.58 -15.04 22.90
C ARG A 198 13.07 -15.12 24.35
N GLN A 199 12.78 -14.10 25.16
CA GLN A 199 13.07 -14.05 26.61
C GLN A 199 14.56 -14.29 26.94
N GLY A 200 15.44 -13.41 26.47
CA GLY A 200 16.89 -13.54 26.58
C GLY A 200 17.40 -14.68 25.72
N ASN A 201 16.64 -15.08 24.69
CA ASN A 201 16.85 -16.22 23.81
C ASN A 201 16.97 -17.54 24.62
N THR A 202 15.98 -17.77 25.49
CA THR A 202 15.81 -18.99 26.28
C THR A 202 14.61 -19.84 25.84
N VAL A 203 13.62 -19.24 25.16
CA VAL A 203 12.41 -19.94 24.71
C VAL A 203 12.30 -19.89 23.20
N ASP A 204 12.07 -21.02 22.55
CA ASP A 204 11.89 -21.11 21.10
C ASP A 204 10.60 -20.38 20.66
N ASP A 205 10.67 -19.58 19.60
CA ASP A 205 9.51 -18.87 19.06
C ASP A 205 8.65 -19.79 18.19
N VAL A 206 7.83 -20.58 18.89
CA VAL A 206 6.91 -21.57 18.32
C VAL A 206 5.50 -21.29 18.83
N LEU A 207 4.53 -21.47 17.93
CA LEU A 207 3.13 -21.28 18.19
C LEU A 207 2.33 -22.55 17.90
N PHE A 208 1.49 -22.94 18.87
CA PHE A 208 0.43 -23.94 18.72
C PHE A 208 -0.88 -23.47 19.35
N PRO A 209 -2.05 -23.89 18.82
CA PRO A 209 -3.36 -23.65 19.44
C PRO A 209 -3.55 -24.47 20.73
N SER A 210 -4.53 -24.07 21.56
CA SER A 210 -4.95 -24.88 22.70
C SER A 210 -5.56 -26.21 22.25
N PHE A 211 -5.35 -27.27 23.03
CA PHE A 211 -6.09 -28.52 22.86
C PHE A 211 -7.34 -28.51 23.76
N LEU A 212 -8.52 -28.60 23.17
CA LEU A 212 -9.79 -28.64 23.89
C LEU A 212 -10.15 -30.09 24.18
N ALA A 213 -10.33 -30.41 25.46
CA ALA A 213 -10.63 -31.77 25.92
C ALA A 213 -11.82 -32.37 25.17
N HIS A 214 -11.64 -33.60 24.68
CA HIS A 214 -12.60 -34.33 23.85
C HIS A 214 -13.02 -33.65 22.54
N ARG A 215 -12.31 -32.62 22.06
CA ARG A 215 -12.67 -31.89 20.83
C ARG A 215 -11.55 -31.78 19.83
N GLY A 216 -10.32 -31.58 20.28
CA GLY A 216 -9.16 -31.42 19.39
C GLY A 216 -8.50 -30.06 19.54
N PHE A 217 -7.58 -29.74 18.62
CA PHE A 217 -6.90 -28.45 18.58
C PHE A 217 -7.85 -27.34 18.14
N ALA A 218 -7.85 -26.22 18.86
CA ALA A 218 -8.61 -25.03 18.51
C ALA A 218 -7.97 -24.30 17.31
N GLY A 219 -8.02 -24.92 16.13
CA GLY A 219 -7.37 -24.45 14.93
C GLY A 219 -6.33 -25.44 14.42
N LYS A 220 -6.01 -25.30 13.14
CA LYS A 220 -5.16 -26.23 12.38
C LYS A 220 -3.84 -25.63 11.94
N PHE A 221 -3.46 -24.49 12.50
CA PHE A 221 -2.29 -23.73 12.06
C PHE A 221 -1.28 -23.57 13.19
N GLY A 222 -0.01 -23.56 12.85
CA GLY A 222 1.08 -23.22 13.76
C GLY A 222 2.07 -22.29 13.08
N SER A 223 3.01 -21.77 13.87
CA SER A 223 4.09 -20.93 13.37
C SER A 223 5.39 -21.30 14.07
N VAL A 224 6.51 -21.23 13.35
CA VAL A 224 7.86 -21.32 13.90
C VAL A 224 8.72 -20.27 13.26
N SER A 225 9.45 -19.51 14.07
CA SER A 225 10.34 -18.47 13.54
C SER A 225 11.77 -18.98 13.43
N LEU A 226 12.46 -18.66 12.34
CA LEU A 226 13.82 -19.08 12.07
C LEU A 226 14.75 -17.88 11.93
N LEU A 227 15.97 -17.98 12.45
CA LEU A 227 17.06 -17.03 12.22
C LEU A 227 18.15 -17.69 11.38
N ASN A 228 18.48 -17.08 10.25
CA ASN A 228 19.64 -17.47 9.45
C ASN A 228 20.85 -16.60 9.81
N ILE A 229 21.92 -17.22 10.34
CA ILE A 229 23.20 -16.57 10.64
C ILE A 229 24.31 -16.95 9.65
N ALA A 230 24.02 -17.80 8.68
CA ALA A 230 24.95 -18.16 7.62
C ALA A 230 25.13 -17.00 6.65
N SER A 231 26.24 -17.01 5.90
CA SER A 231 26.53 -16.03 4.85
C SER A 231 25.70 -16.22 3.57
N GLU A 232 24.93 -17.30 3.47
CA GLU A 232 24.10 -17.65 2.32
C GLU A 232 22.64 -17.82 2.74
N SER A 233 21.71 -17.70 1.78
CA SER A 233 20.30 -17.91 2.02
C SER A 233 19.97 -19.38 2.31
N ALA A 234 18.92 -19.60 3.09
CA ALA A 234 18.40 -20.93 3.40
C ALA A 234 16.95 -21.07 2.92
N ASN A 235 16.56 -22.27 2.47
CA ASN A 235 15.23 -22.56 1.95
C ASN A 235 14.50 -23.54 2.87
N VAL A 236 13.33 -23.18 3.37
CA VAL A 236 12.44 -24.12 4.06
C VAL A 236 11.58 -24.82 3.03
N PHE A 237 11.66 -26.14 2.97
CA PHE A 237 10.95 -26.92 1.95
C PHE A 237 9.95 -27.92 2.52
N ASP A 238 10.03 -28.23 3.82
CA ASP A 238 9.13 -29.19 4.45
C ASP A 238 9.11 -29.04 5.97
N ILE A 239 8.03 -29.51 6.59
CA ILE A 239 7.81 -29.46 8.04
C ILE A 239 7.02 -30.69 8.51
N ASP A 240 7.58 -31.41 9.48
CA ASP A 240 6.94 -32.56 10.12
C ASP A 240 6.62 -32.24 11.57
N ILE A 241 5.48 -32.76 12.04
CA ILE A 241 5.08 -32.69 13.45
C ILE A 241 4.88 -34.10 13.96
N ARG A 242 5.28 -34.34 15.21
CA ARG A 242 4.91 -35.54 15.96
C ARG A 242 4.22 -35.11 17.25
N ILE A 243 3.00 -35.59 17.47
CA ILE A 243 2.23 -35.28 18.67
C ILE A 243 2.11 -36.53 19.52
N MET A 244 2.43 -36.44 20.81
CA MET A 244 2.34 -37.57 21.72
C MET A 244 1.81 -37.18 23.09
N ASN A 245 1.12 -38.10 23.74
CA ASN A 245 0.73 -37.97 25.14
C ASN A 245 1.95 -38.19 26.04
N GLU A 246 2.28 -37.21 26.89
CA GLU A 246 3.48 -37.28 27.76
C GLU A 246 3.40 -38.40 28.80
N ALA A 247 2.21 -38.72 29.29
CA ALA A 247 2.04 -39.71 30.35
C ALA A 247 2.02 -41.14 29.81
N THR A 248 1.36 -41.37 28.67
CA THR A 248 1.21 -42.71 28.09
C THR A 248 2.25 -43.03 27.00
N CYS A 249 3.00 -42.02 26.54
CA CYS A 249 3.87 -42.09 25.38
C CYS A 249 3.14 -42.50 24.08
N GLN A 250 1.81 -42.45 24.05
CA GLN A 250 1.03 -42.71 22.84
C GLN A 250 1.31 -41.62 21.82
N VAL A 251 1.77 -42.01 20.63
CA VAL A 251 1.95 -41.11 19.48
C VAL A 251 0.66 -41.07 18.68
N TYR A 252 0.24 -39.88 18.28
CA TYR A 252 -0.90 -39.65 17.41
C TYR A 252 -0.40 -39.40 15.98
N GLU A 253 -1.11 -39.95 15.01
CA GLU A 253 -0.79 -39.76 13.60
C GLU A 253 -1.23 -38.36 13.14
N THR A 254 -0.35 -37.71 12.39
CA THR A 254 -0.40 -36.29 12.08
C THR A 254 -0.05 -36.05 10.62
N VAL A 255 -0.78 -35.17 9.96
CA VAL A 255 -0.42 -34.63 8.65
C VAL A 255 -0.04 -33.16 8.83
N SER A 256 1.08 -32.74 8.26
CA SER A 256 1.53 -31.34 8.28
C SER A 256 2.01 -30.89 6.91
N SER A 257 1.88 -29.59 6.65
CA SER A 257 2.36 -28.97 5.42
C SER A 257 2.66 -27.48 5.65
N LEU A 258 3.56 -26.93 4.84
CA LEU A 258 3.76 -25.48 4.78
C LEU A 258 2.50 -24.79 4.23
N VAL A 259 2.19 -23.60 4.73
CA VAL A 259 1.04 -22.80 4.23
C VAL A 259 1.36 -22.14 2.89
N SER A 260 2.60 -21.70 2.70
CA SER A 260 3.05 -21.10 1.45
C SER A 260 3.28 -22.19 0.38
N PRO A 261 2.68 -22.06 -0.82
CA PRO A 261 2.98 -22.93 -1.95
C PRO A 261 4.32 -22.59 -2.62
N GLU A 262 4.87 -21.39 -2.36
CA GLU A 262 6.12 -20.90 -2.93
C GLU A 262 7.35 -21.23 -2.06
N PRO A 263 8.56 -21.30 -2.64
CA PRO A 263 9.80 -21.49 -1.89
C PRO A 263 10.01 -20.44 -0.80
N ILE A 264 10.15 -20.88 0.44
CA ILE A 264 10.36 -20.02 1.60
C ILE A 264 11.86 -19.75 1.76
N ILE A 265 12.30 -18.60 1.25
CA ILE A 265 13.70 -18.13 1.33
C ILE A 265 13.93 -17.33 2.63
N ILE A 266 15.02 -17.63 3.33
CA ILE A 266 15.50 -16.91 4.51
C ILE A 266 16.90 -16.38 4.19
N ALA A 267 16.98 -15.08 3.86
CA ALA A 267 18.23 -14.40 3.58
C ALA A 267 19.21 -14.45 4.78
N SER A 268 20.52 -14.31 4.50
CA SER A 268 21.55 -14.17 5.53
C SER A 268 21.21 -13.02 6.50
N GLY A 269 21.20 -13.30 7.81
CA GLY A 269 20.86 -12.33 8.86
C GLY A 269 19.36 -12.14 9.12
N HIS A 270 18.49 -12.80 8.34
CA HIS A 270 17.04 -12.62 8.41
C HIS A 270 16.40 -13.51 9.49
N THR A 271 15.50 -12.93 10.28
CA THR A 271 14.54 -13.67 11.12
C THR A 271 13.18 -13.68 10.43
N ARG A 272 12.61 -14.86 10.17
CA ARG A 272 11.36 -15.00 9.42
C ARG A 272 10.37 -15.97 10.10
N PRO A 273 9.07 -15.64 10.23
CA PRO A 273 8.04 -16.58 10.71
C PRO A 273 7.60 -17.54 9.61
N ILE A 274 7.53 -18.83 9.93
CA ILE A 274 7.12 -19.88 9.00
C ILE A 274 5.79 -20.48 9.47
N SER A 275 4.73 -20.21 8.71
CA SER A 275 3.40 -20.74 9.01
C SER A 275 3.18 -22.10 8.37
N PHE A 276 2.57 -23.01 9.12
CA PHE A 276 2.29 -24.38 8.69
C PHE A 276 0.89 -24.80 9.14
N SER A 277 0.27 -25.73 8.41
CA SER A 277 -0.94 -26.42 8.83
C SER A 277 -0.61 -27.79 9.39
N PHE A 278 -1.42 -28.25 10.34
CA PHE A 278 -1.33 -29.59 10.88
C PHE A 278 -2.70 -30.10 11.36
N GLU A 279 -2.95 -31.39 11.20
CA GLU A 279 -4.16 -32.06 11.64
C GLU A 279 -3.83 -33.46 12.19
N LEU A 280 -4.63 -33.93 13.14
CA LEU A 280 -4.60 -35.33 13.59
C LEU A 280 -5.45 -36.16 12.63
N THR A 281 -4.94 -37.27 12.11
CA THR A 281 -5.72 -38.15 11.20
C THR A 281 -6.94 -38.74 11.90
N ASP A 282 -6.78 -39.09 13.18
CA ASP A 282 -7.85 -39.46 14.10
C ASP A 282 -7.79 -38.57 15.34
N THR A 283 -8.88 -37.84 15.65
CA THR A 283 -8.92 -37.01 16.87
C THR A 283 -9.21 -37.88 18.10
N PRO A 284 -8.23 -38.09 18.99
CA PRO A 284 -8.41 -38.94 20.17
C PRO A 284 -9.26 -38.25 21.23
N SER A 285 -10.03 -39.04 21.98
CA SER A 285 -10.76 -38.55 23.16
C SER A 285 -9.79 -38.32 24.32
N ILE A 286 -9.21 -37.12 24.39
CA ILE A 286 -8.25 -36.72 25.42
C ILE A 286 -8.95 -35.96 26.54
N ARG A 287 -8.73 -36.39 27.78
CA ARG A 287 -9.27 -35.76 29.00
C ARG A 287 -8.53 -34.45 29.33
N LYS A 288 -9.20 -33.56 30.06
CA LYS A 288 -8.61 -32.36 30.66
C LYS A 288 -7.36 -32.70 31.50
N GLY A 289 -6.36 -31.84 31.47
CA GLY A 289 -5.09 -31.97 32.21
C GLY A 289 -4.07 -32.91 31.55
N THR A 290 -4.42 -33.52 30.41
CA THR A 290 -3.49 -34.33 29.63
C THR A 290 -2.46 -33.43 28.95
N LYS A 291 -1.18 -33.71 29.14
CA LYS A 291 -0.09 -32.99 28.46
C LYS A 291 0.27 -33.67 27.15
N LEU A 292 0.26 -32.88 26.08
CA LEU A 292 0.60 -33.28 24.73
C LEU A 292 1.93 -32.64 24.35
N ARG A 293 2.93 -33.48 24.10
CA ARG A 293 4.24 -33.07 23.60
C ARG A 293 4.19 -33.02 22.08
N MET A 294 4.44 -31.83 21.56
CA MET A 294 4.53 -31.49 20.14
C MET A 294 6.01 -31.42 19.78
N GLU A 295 6.51 -32.36 18.98
CA GLU A 295 7.85 -32.29 18.41
C GLU A 295 7.75 -31.79 16.97
N LEU A 296 8.40 -30.65 16.70
CA LEU A 296 8.41 -30.01 15.39
C LEU A 296 9.76 -30.20 14.72
N PHE A 297 9.75 -30.64 13.47
CA PHE A 297 10.95 -30.84 12.65
C PHE A 297 10.86 -29.97 11.40
N VAL A 298 11.69 -28.94 11.32
CA VAL A 298 11.74 -28.02 10.18
C VAL A 298 12.89 -28.42 9.27
N LYS A 299 12.59 -28.78 8.02
CA LYS A 299 13.60 -29.20 7.04
C LYS A 299 14.04 -28.00 6.20
N VAL A 300 15.33 -27.72 6.27
CA VAL A 300 15.96 -26.54 5.66
C VAL A 300 17.05 -27.00 4.70
N LEU A 301 17.08 -26.43 3.50
CA LEU A 301 18.15 -26.60 2.53
C LEU A 301 19.01 -25.34 2.52
N LYS A 302 20.30 -25.49 2.81
CA LYS A 302 21.29 -24.41 2.77
C LYS A 302 22.41 -24.82 1.81
N GLY A 303 22.56 -24.09 0.71
CA GLY A 303 23.33 -24.56 -0.44
C GLY A 303 22.79 -25.93 -0.92
N ASN A 304 23.64 -26.95 -0.89
CA ASN A 304 23.26 -28.34 -1.23
C ASN A 304 23.13 -29.25 0.01
N VAL A 305 23.15 -28.68 1.22
CA VAL A 305 23.12 -29.45 2.47
C VAL A 305 21.76 -29.30 3.14
N GLN A 306 21.14 -30.44 3.44
CA GLN A 306 19.90 -30.50 4.20
C GLN A 306 20.20 -30.49 5.70
N HIS A 307 19.50 -29.64 6.43
CA HIS A 307 19.49 -29.56 7.88
C HIS A 307 18.07 -29.82 8.40
N VAL A 308 17.97 -30.44 9.58
CA VAL A 308 16.71 -30.56 10.32
C VAL A 308 16.86 -29.82 11.63
N LEU A 309 15.99 -28.84 11.83
CA LEU A 309 15.86 -28.10 13.08
C LEU A 309 14.74 -28.73 13.89
N GLN A 310 14.98 -28.99 15.17
CA GLN A 310 14.00 -29.61 16.05
C GLN A 310 13.69 -28.68 17.21
N THR A 311 12.41 -28.58 17.55
CA THR A 311 11.94 -27.93 18.77
C THR A 311 10.77 -28.72 19.36
N VAL A 312 10.55 -28.56 20.67
CA VAL A 312 9.53 -29.29 21.41
C VAL A 312 8.69 -28.32 22.20
N ARG A 313 7.36 -28.44 22.10
CA ARG A 313 6.43 -27.70 22.94
C ARG A 313 5.38 -28.60 23.57
N THR A 314 5.08 -28.37 24.84
CA THR A 314 4.01 -29.09 25.54
C THR A 314 2.75 -28.22 25.62
N VAL A 315 1.61 -28.77 25.19
CA VAL A 315 0.28 -28.18 25.31
C VAL A 315 -0.53 -29.01 26.30
N GLU A 316 -1.14 -28.37 27.31
CA GLU A 316 -2.04 -29.04 28.24
C GLU A 316 -3.49 -28.95 27.74
N SER A 317 -4.20 -30.08 27.76
CA SER A 317 -5.61 -30.19 27.38
C SER A 317 -6.51 -29.47 28.40
N ILE A 318 -7.35 -28.55 27.94
CA ILE A 318 -8.21 -27.73 28.79
C ILE A 318 -9.69 -28.02 28.56
N HIS A 319 -10.51 -27.79 29.60
CA HIS A 319 -11.96 -27.82 29.46
C HIS A 319 -12.47 -26.40 29.15
N TRP A 320 -12.75 -26.16 27.88
CA TRP A 320 -13.09 -24.84 27.35
C TRP A 320 -14.40 -24.23 27.90
N CYS A 321 -15.22 -24.99 28.64
CA CYS A 321 -16.36 -24.43 29.35
C CYS A 321 -16.00 -23.72 30.66
N GLU A 322 -14.83 -24.02 31.24
CA GLU A 322 -14.37 -23.45 32.51
C GLU A 322 -13.47 -22.23 32.33
N LYS A 323 -12.83 -22.13 31.16
CA LYS A 323 -11.82 -21.13 30.86
C LYS A 323 -11.97 -20.61 29.44
N THR A 324 -11.43 -19.42 29.21
CA THR A 324 -11.13 -18.90 27.87
C THR A 324 -10.07 -19.79 27.20
N PHE A 325 -9.95 -19.80 25.87
CA PHE A 325 -8.98 -20.67 25.16
C PHE A 325 -8.31 -19.93 24.00
N GLN A 326 -7.12 -20.39 23.58
CA GLN A 326 -6.35 -19.85 22.45
C GLN A 326 -6.65 -20.65 21.17
N PHE A 327 -6.93 -19.95 20.08
CA PHE A 327 -7.10 -20.56 18.75
C PHE A 327 -6.23 -19.94 17.67
N THR A 328 -5.70 -20.73 16.75
CA THR A 328 -4.84 -20.21 15.68
C THR A 328 -5.61 -20.04 14.38
N PHE A 329 -5.35 -18.97 13.65
CA PHE A 329 -5.94 -18.71 12.33
C PHE A 329 -4.91 -18.09 11.38
N LEU A 330 -5.12 -18.24 10.07
CA LEU A 330 -4.36 -17.47 9.07
C LEU A 330 -4.95 -16.07 8.97
N ASP A 331 -4.09 -15.07 9.13
CA ASP A 331 -4.46 -13.66 9.01
C ASP A 331 -4.49 -13.24 7.53
N PHE A 332 -4.80 -11.96 7.29
CA PHE A 332 -4.97 -11.40 5.95
C PHE A 332 -3.72 -11.50 5.06
N ASP A 333 -2.51 -11.64 5.62
CA ASP A 333 -1.24 -11.73 4.90
C ASP A 333 -0.66 -13.16 4.82
N GLY A 334 -1.44 -14.16 5.24
CA GLY A 334 -1.03 -15.57 5.26
C GLY A 334 -0.18 -15.96 6.47
N THR A 335 0.12 -15.04 7.39
CA THR A 335 0.77 -15.39 8.66
C THR A 335 -0.20 -16.08 9.61
N CYS A 336 0.29 -17.08 10.35
CA CYS A 336 -0.45 -17.68 11.44
C CYS A 336 -0.40 -16.77 12.68
N GLN A 337 -1.57 -16.28 13.07
CA GLN A 337 -1.77 -15.40 14.21
C GLN A 337 -2.57 -16.10 15.31
N TYR A 338 -2.45 -15.54 16.51
CA TYR A 338 -2.92 -16.10 17.77
C TYR A 338 -2.84 -15.01 18.86
N VAL A 339 -3.23 -15.33 20.10
CA VAL A 339 -2.92 -14.55 21.33
C VAL A 339 -1.98 -15.35 22.27
N ILE A 340 -0.74 -14.92 22.59
CA ILE A 340 0.20 -15.60 23.55
C ILE A 340 0.48 -14.67 24.72
N HIS A 341 0.61 -15.26 25.90
CA HIS A 341 1.78 -14.98 26.76
C HIS A 341 2.27 -16.27 27.43
N GLU A 342 3.57 -16.58 27.39
CA GLU A 342 4.14 -17.82 27.94
C GLU A 342 4.50 -17.76 29.44
N THR A 343 4.65 -16.58 30.05
CA THR A 343 5.05 -16.51 31.48
C THR A 343 3.89 -16.74 32.44
N ASN A 344 2.65 -16.79 31.94
CA ASN A 344 1.49 -17.03 32.74
C ASN A 344 0.80 -18.31 32.28
N PRO A 345 1.04 -19.46 32.94
CA PRO A 345 0.31 -20.71 32.66
C PRO A 345 -1.20 -20.61 32.91
N TRP A 346 -1.71 -19.46 33.38
CA TRP A 346 -3.12 -19.12 33.54
C TRP A 346 -3.65 -18.12 32.50
N ALA A 347 -2.79 -17.61 31.60
CA ALA A 347 -3.19 -16.73 30.51
C ALA A 347 -3.72 -17.57 29.35
N GLU A 348 -5.04 -17.75 29.33
CA GLU A 348 -5.76 -18.37 28.23
C GLU A 348 -6.75 -17.30 27.74
N ALA A 349 -6.65 -16.74 26.53
CA ALA A 349 -7.84 -16.15 25.89
C ALA A 349 -7.65 -15.77 24.42
N MET A 350 -8.62 -16.21 23.62
CA MET A 350 -8.99 -15.62 22.33
C MET A 350 -10.52 -15.49 22.19
N ALA A 351 -11.27 -16.42 22.78
CA ALA A 351 -12.72 -16.33 22.86
C ALA A 351 -13.23 -16.66 24.26
N LYS A 352 -14.22 -15.90 24.73
CA LYS A 352 -15.04 -16.24 25.89
C LYS A 352 -16.41 -16.64 25.43
N ARG A 353 -16.78 -17.89 25.74
CA ARG A 353 -18.08 -18.46 25.40
C ARG A 353 -19.24 -17.81 26.17
N PRO A 354 -20.47 -17.83 25.64
CA PRO A 354 -21.65 -17.46 26.40
C PRO A 354 -21.96 -18.44 27.53
N ARG A 355 -22.69 -18.00 28.56
CA ARG A 355 -23.13 -18.87 29.67
C ARG A 355 -24.17 -19.89 29.22
N ARG A 356 -25.04 -19.50 28.28
CA ARG A 356 -26.10 -20.31 27.69
C ARG A 356 -25.86 -20.46 26.20
N LEU A 357 -26.19 -21.64 25.71
CA LEU A 357 -26.16 -21.96 24.29
C LEU A 357 -27.29 -21.24 23.57
N ASN A 358 -27.09 -21.02 22.28
CA ASN A 358 -28.02 -20.29 21.45
C ASN A 358 -27.88 -20.71 19.98
N SER A 359 -29.01 -20.99 19.34
CA SER A 359 -29.11 -21.34 17.92
C SER A 359 -29.38 -20.14 17.02
N ASP A 360 -29.63 -18.94 17.58
CA ASP A 360 -29.88 -17.73 16.82
C ASP A 360 -28.58 -17.14 16.24
N ARG A 361 -28.36 -17.35 14.94
CA ARG A 361 -27.22 -16.80 14.18
C ARG A 361 -27.20 -15.29 14.08
N ASN A 362 -28.31 -14.62 14.39
CA ASN A 362 -28.41 -13.16 14.33
C ASN A 362 -27.87 -12.46 15.58
N LYS A 363 -27.36 -13.21 16.58
CA LYS A 363 -26.75 -12.62 17.77
C LYS A 363 -25.47 -11.87 17.44
N PRO A 364 -25.20 -10.76 18.13
CA PRO A 364 -23.97 -10.03 17.95
C PRO A 364 -22.78 -10.73 18.61
N ILE A 365 -21.59 -10.33 18.19
CA ILE A 365 -20.31 -10.71 18.79
C ILE A 365 -19.73 -9.48 19.49
N ILE A 366 -19.21 -9.64 20.71
CA ILE A 366 -18.47 -8.58 21.40
C ILE A 366 -17.01 -8.65 20.97
N LEU A 367 -16.50 -7.58 20.37
CA LEU A 367 -15.09 -7.45 19.99
C LEU A 367 -14.37 -6.58 21.03
N ALA A 368 -13.48 -7.20 21.81
CA ALA A 368 -12.84 -6.61 22.99
C ALA A 368 -11.39 -6.18 22.71
N LEU A 369 -11.21 -4.89 22.45
CA LEU A 369 -9.94 -4.28 22.09
C LEU A 369 -9.12 -3.90 23.33
N HIS A 370 -7.94 -4.47 23.51
CA HIS A 370 -7.05 -4.19 24.65
C HIS A 370 -6.32 -2.85 24.52
N GLY A 371 -5.79 -2.36 25.65
CA GLY A 371 -4.93 -1.17 25.72
C GLY A 371 -3.54 -1.41 25.13
N ALA A 372 -2.77 -0.33 24.98
CA ALA A 372 -1.38 -0.43 24.51
C ALA A 372 -0.50 -1.12 25.57
N GLY A 373 0.38 -2.02 25.12
CA GLY A 373 1.27 -2.79 25.99
C GLY A 373 0.57 -3.90 26.79
N VAL A 374 -0.70 -4.18 26.48
CA VAL A 374 -1.49 -5.23 27.14
C VAL A 374 -1.56 -6.43 26.22
N GLU A 375 -1.11 -7.60 26.67
CA GLU A 375 -1.33 -8.83 25.91
C GLU A 375 -2.81 -9.23 25.99
N ALA A 376 -3.39 -9.66 24.86
CA ALA A 376 -4.82 -9.97 24.81
C ALA A 376 -5.24 -11.14 25.71
N SER A 377 -4.29 -11.99 26.13
CA SER A 377 -4.51 -13.11 27.06
C SER A 377 -4.42 -12.71 28.53
N GLU A 378 -4.01 -11.49 28.86
CA GLU A 378 -3.79 -11.11 30.25
C GLU A 378 -5.08 -11.22 31.08
N PHE A 379 -4.96 -11.89 32.22
CA PHE A 379 -6.12 -12.17 33.08
C PHE A 379 -6.83 -10.90 33.52
N PHE A 380 -6.10 -9.82 33.82
CA PHE A 380 -6.72 -8.56 34.24
C PHE A 380 -7.61 -7.97 33.13
N TRP A 381 -7.19 -8.09 31.87
CA TRP A 381 -7.94 -7.61 30.71
C TRP A 381 -9.15 -8.50 30.45
N THR A 382 -8.93 -9.80 30.33
CA THR A 382 -9.99 -10.76 30.01
C THR A 382 -11.04 -10.83 31.11
N SER A 383 -10.68 -10.68 32.39
CA SER A 383 -11.62 -10.63 33.52
C SER A 383 -12.38 -9.31 33.64
N SER A 384 -11.88 -8.22 33.03
CA SER A 384 -12.54 -6.91 33.05
C SER A 384 -13.88 -6.88 32.30
N ILE A 385 -14.11 -7.83 31.39
CA ILE A 385 -15.35 -7.98 30.63
C ILE A 385 -16.06 -9.25 31.11
N LYS A 386 -17.23 -9.09 31.73
CA LYS A 386 -18.00 -10.22 32.26
C LYS A 386 -18.48 -11.14 31.14
N GLN A 387 -18.51 -12.44 31.42
CA GLN A 387 -19.14 -13.43 30.55
C GLN A 387 -20.63 -13.10 30.35
N GLN A 388 -21.09 -13.10 29.10
CA GLN A 388 -22.45 -12.77 28.72
C GLN A 388 -23.35 -14.01 28.64
N GLU A 389 -24.67 -13.82 28.72
CA GLU A 389 -25.63 -14.95 28.70
C GLU A 389 -25.65 -15.67 27.34
N TYR A 390 -25.65 -14.95 26.21
CA TYR A 390 -25.95 -15.53 24.88
C TYR A 390 -24.99 -15.11 23.76
N VAL A 391 -23.96 -14.31 24.06
CA VAL A 391 -23.04 -13.78 23.03
C VAL A 391 -21.60 -14.14 23.34
N TRP A 392 -20.84 -14.38 22.28
CA TRP A 392 -19.41 -14.61 22.34
C TRP A 392 -18.65 -13.29 22.49
N ILE A 393 -17.49 -13.37 23.15
CA ILE A 393 -16.54 -12.26 23.26
C ILE A 393 -15.23 -12.69 22.63
N VAL A 394 -14.72 -11.91 21.69
CA VAL A 394 -13.44 -12.14 21.01
C VAL A 394 -12.43 -11.12 21.51
N PHE A 395 -11.24 -11.62 21.89
CA PHE A 395 -10.11 -10.83 22.35
C PHE A 395 -9.00 -10.88 21.29
N PRO A 396 -9.04 -10.02 20.25
CA PRO A 396 -8.01 -9.98 19.22
C PRO A 396 -6.67 -9.51 19.79
N THR A 397 -5.54 -9.89 19.18
CA THR A 397 -4.21 -9.39 19.54
C THR A 397 -3.86 -8.05 18.93
N GLY A 398 -4.49 -7.69 17.80
CA GLY A 398 -3.94 -6.61 16.99
C GLY A 398 -2.51 -6.90 16.52
N ARG A 399 -2.13 -8.19 16.43
CA ARG A 399 -0.80 -8.76 16.10
C ARG A 399 0.28 -8.64 17.19
N THR A 400 0.34 -7.53 17.93
CA THR A 400 1.29 -7.33 19.04
C THR A 400 0.66 -6.50 20.18
N PRO A 401 1.17 -6.56 21.42
CA PRO A 401 0.65 -5.79 22.56
C PRO A 401 0.48 -4.29 22.34
N TRP A 402 1.41 -3.67 21.61
CA TRP A 402 1.34 -2.26 21.27
C TRP A 402 0.55 -2.02 19.98
N GLY A 403 0.48 -3.04 19.11
CA GLY A 403 -0.23 -3.04 17.83
C GLY A 403 0.26 -1.96 16.86
N TYR A 404 -0.38 -1.87 15.71
CA TYR A 404 -0.36 -0.67 14.87
C TYR A 404 -1.60 0.19 15.18
N ASP A 405 -1.81 0.47 16.47
CA ASP A 405 -3.12 0.90 16.98
C ASP A 405 -4.21 -0.08 16.54
N TRP A 406 -5.49 0.26 16.65
CA TRP A 406 -6.56 -0.62 16.16
C TRP A 406 -6.95 -0.29 14.71
N HIS A 407 -5.96 0.16 13.92
CA HIS A 407 -6.11 0.57 12.52
C HIS A 407 -5.33 -0.37 11.60
N GLY A 408 -5.46 -0.21 10.28
CA GLY A 408 -4.70 -0.95 9.26
C GLY A 408 -4.59 -2.46 9.56
N PRO A 409 -3.36 -3.01 9.75
CA PRO A 409 -3.15 -4.44 9.97
C PRO A 409 -3.80 -4.96 11.27
N SER A 410 -3.83 -4.19 12.35
CA SER A 410 -4.45 -4.60 13.61
C SER A 410 -5.98 -4.63 13.52
N MET A 411 -6.58 -3.74 12.72
CA MET A 411 -8.01 -3.80 12.38
C MET A 411 -8.33 -5.07 11.56
N LYS A 412 -7.52 -5.37 10.54
CA LYS A 412 -7.71 -6.58 9.73
C LYS A 412 -7.58 -7.84 10.58
N ASN A 413 -6.57 -7.90 11.47
CA ASN A 413 -6.39 -8.98 12.44
C ASN A 413 -7.61 -9.14 13.36
N ALA A 414 -8.18 -8.03 13.84
CA ALA A 414 -9.36 -8.08 14.69
C ALA A 414 -10.57 -8.72 13.97
N PHE A 415 -10.80 -8.37 12.70
CA PHE A 415 -11.85 -9.02 11.91
C PHE A 415 -11.52 -10.47 11.55
N LYS A 416 -10.26 -10.79 11.20
CA LYS A 416 -9.82 -12.16 10.93
C LYS A 416 -9.90 -13.07 12.16
N SER A 417 -9.75 -12.53 13.37
CA SER A 417 -9.98 -13.29 14.59
C SER A 417 -11.44 -13.76 14.74
N ILE A 418 -12.41 -12.96 14.27
CA ILE A 418 -13.83 -13.35 14.27
C ILE A 418 -14.06 -14.48 13.25
N GLU A 419 -13.51 -14.34 12.04
CA GLU A 419 -13.56 -15.40 11.02
C GLU A 419 -12.90 -16.69 11.52
N GLY A 420 -11.74 -16.58 12.17
CA GLY A 420 -11.02 -17.68 12.79
C GLY A 420 -11.86 -18.42 13.83
N LEU A 421 -12.58 -17.69 14.68
CA LEU A 421 -13.51 -18.29 15.65
C LEU A 421 -14.66 -19.00 14.93
N ILE A 422 -15.28 -18.37 13.92
CA ILE A 422 -16.38 -18.95 13.13
C ILE A 422 -15.94 -20.26 12.45
N ASN A 423 -14.70 -20.33 11.97
CA ASN A 423 -14.16 -21.56 11.36
C ASN A 423 -14.02 -22.73 12.35
N LEU A 424 -14.12 -22.50 13.66
CA LEU A 424 -14.14 -23.55 14.68
C LEU A 424 -15.55 -24.08 14.98
N GLU A 425 -16.61 -23.50 14.40
CA GLU A 425 -18.01 -23.82 14.73
C GLU A 425 -18.31 -25.32 14.60
N GLU A 426 -17.82 -25.96 13.53
CA GLU A 426 -17.98 -27.40 13.29
C GLU A 426 -17.27 -28.23 14.37
N MET A 427 -16.01 -27.92 14.69
CA MET A 427 -15.26 -28.61 15.74
C MET A 427 -15.95 -28.45 17.11
N LEU A 428 -16.50 -27.27 17.41
CA LEU A 428 -17.21 -27.00 18.65
C LEU A 428 -18.60 -27.67 18.72
N SER A 429 -19.20 -28.02 17.58
CA SER A 429 -20.53 -28.64 17.52
C SER A 429 -20.52 -30.18 17.56
N THR A 430 -19.37 -30.84 17.34
CA THR A 430 -19.26 -32.32 17.33
C THR A 430 -19.61 -33.00 18.67
N THR A 431 -20.75 -33.68 18.74
CA THR A 431 -21.18 -34.42 19.94
C THR A 431 -20.31 -35.66 20.17
N TYR A 432 -19.54 -35.70 21.27
CA TYR A 432 -19.11 -36.97 21.84
C TYR A 432 -20.14 -37.40 22.88
N ALA A 433 -20.72 -38.59 22.69
CA ALA A 433 -21.56 -39.23 23.68
C ALA A 433 -20.71 -39.53 24.92
N LEU A 434 -20.75 -38.62 25.91
CA LEU A 434 -20.25 -38.91 27.25
C LEU A 434 -21.17 -39.99 27.85
N LYS A 435 -20.75 -41.26 27.74
CA LYS A 435 -21.16 -42.30 28.69
C LYS A 435 -20.30 -42.10 29.94
N ASP A 436 -20.73 -41.25 30.85
CA ASP A 436 -20.27 -41.34 32.23
C ASP A 436 -21.39 -40.97 33.22
N GLU A 437 -21.39 -41.66 34.35
CA GLU A 437 -22.55 -42.00 35.19
C GLU A 437 -23.15 -40.86 36.03
N ASP A 438 -22.72 -39.62 35.85
CA ASP A 438 -23.27 -38.45 36.56
C ASP A 438 -24.20 -37.64 35.67
N LYS A 439 -25.51 -37.84 35.85
CA LYS A 439 -26.60 -37.04 35.27
C LYS A 439 -26.62 -35.60 35.79
N SER A 440 -25.55 -34.84 35.58
CA SER A 440 -25.50 -33.39 35.81
C SER A 440 -25.31 -32.67 34.47
N TRP A 441 -26.39 -32.61 33.69
CA TRP A 441 -26.39 -31.80 32.47
C TRP A 441 -26.29 -30.32 32.86
N VAL A 442 -25.12 -29.74 32.55
CA VAL A 442 -24.89 -28.33 32.21
C VAL A 442 -25.66 -27.37 33.12
N ASN A 443 -25.30 -27.27 34.40
CA ASN A 443 -25.81 -26.25 35.31
C ASN A 443 -24.72 -25.94 36.36
N GLY A 444 -24.37 -24.70 36.68
CA GLY A 444 -25.34 -23.61 36.80
C GLY A 444 -26.47 -23.96 37.76
N ILE A 445 -26.22 -24.82 38.76
CA ILE A 445 -27.09 -25.22 39.90
C ILE A 445 -28.58 -25.35 39.55
N CYS A 446 -29.03 -26.56 39.20
CA CYS A 446 -30.45 -26.91 39.25
C CYS A 446 -30.78 -27.48 40.64
N SER A 447 -31.58 -26.76 41.41
CA SER A 447 -32.15 -27.26 42.67
C SER A 447 -33.14 -28.39 42.36
N ILE A 448 -32.83 -29.59 42.82
CA ILE A 448 -33.68 -30.78 42.69
C ILE A 448 -34.94 -30.60 43.55
N THR A 449 -36.11 -30.61 42.90
CA THR A 449 -37.34 -31.15 43.49
C THR A 449 -38.06 -32.06 42.49
N ARG A 450 -38.01 -33.36 42.81
CA ARG A 450 -38.81 -34.51 42.32
C ARG A 450 -38.96 -34.72 40.81
N VAL A 451 -38.21 -35.72 40.35
CA VAL A 451 -38.43 -36.47 39.11
C VAL A 451 -39.65 -37.40 39.25
N THR A 452 -40.56 -37.37 38.27
CA THR A 452 -41.47 -38.48 37.96
C THR A 452 -41.09 -39.09 36.62
N SER A 453 -41.25 -40.41 36.56
CA SER A 453 -40.74 -41.36 35.58
C SER A 453 -41.35 -41.25 34.18
N SER A 454 -40.57 -40.76 33.21
CA SER A 454 -40.55 -41.19 31.80
C SER A 454 -39.56 -40.33 30.99
N CYS A 455 -38.26 -40.57 31.15
CA CYS A 455 -37.24 -39.86 30.35
C CYS A 455 -36.82 -40.70 29.15
N HIS A 456 -37.53 -40.53 28.03
CA HIS A 456 -36.90 -40.57 26.71
C HIS A 456 -36.49 -39.14 26.38
N ALA A 457 -35.19 -38.87 26.33
CA ALA A 457 -34.63 -37.69 25.69
C ALA A 457 -33.22 -38.06 25.22
N GLU A 458 -33.13 -38.59 24.01
CA GLU A 458 -31.92 -38.51 23.20
C GLU A 458 -31.73 -37.03 22.85
N ALA A 459 -30.80 -36.34 23.52
CA ALA A 459 -30.46 -34.96 23.19
C ALA A 459 -29.50 -34.97 21.98
N ASN A 460 -30.08 -34.76 20.79
CA ASN A 460 -29.36 -34.39 19.59
C ASN A 460 -29.02 -32.88 19.64
N ASP A 461 -27.98 -32.50 20.38
CA ASP A 461 -27.50 -31.10 20.51
C ASP A 461 -26.56 -30.67 19.38
N ALA A 462 -26.83 -31.08 18.14
CA ALA A 462 -26.02 -30.69 16.98
C ALA A 462 -26.21 -29.22 16.54
N TYR A 463 -27.07 -28.44 17.20
CA TYR A 463 -27.53 -27.11 16.73
C TYR A 463 -27.32 -25.94 17.72
N ASP A 464 -26.58 -26.15 18.81
CA ASP A 464 -26.52 -25.20 19.93
C ASP A 464 -25.26 -24.31 19.99
N TRP A 465 -24.37 -24.40 18.99
CA TRP A 465 -23.03 -23.78 19.01
C TRP A 465 -22.83 -22.65 18.00
N VAL A 466 -23.88 -21.89 17.70
CA VAL A 466 -23.77 -20.78 16.74
C VAL A 466 -23.00 -19.61 17.36
N ILE A 467 -21.93 -19.16 16.70
CA ILE A 467 -21.06 -18.09 17.22
C ILE A 467 -21.71 -16.72 17.13
N GLY A 468 -22.47 -16.46 16.06
CA GLY A 468 -23.17 -15.21 15.83
C GLY A 468 -22.93 -14.65 14.43
N ASP A 469 -23.38 -13.41 14.22
CA ASP A 469 -23.28 -12.69 12.96
C ASP A 469 -21.99 -11.83 12.94
N PRO A 470 -21.01 -12.11 12.05
CA PRO A 470 -19.77 -11.33 11.95
C PRO A 470 -19.99 -9.88 11.49
N ASP A 471 -21.20 -9.54 11.02
CA ASP A 471 -21.61 -8.18 10.65
C ASP A 471 -22.43 -7.48 11.74
N ARG A 472 -22.55 -8.08 12.93
CA ARG A 472 -23.20 -7.46 14.11
C ARG A 472 -22.25 -7.46 15.30
N LEU A 473 -21.55 -6.35 15.48
CA LEU A 473 -20.48 -6.24 16.45
C LEU A 473 -20.83 -5.22 17.54
N ILE A 474 -20.52 -5.58 18.79
CA ILE A 474 -20.41 -4.61 19.88
C ILE A 474 -18.92 -4.35 20.09
N TYR A 475 -18.48 -3.13 19.83
CA TYR A 475 -17.10 -2.73 20.09
C TYR A 475 -16.95 -2.33 21.55
N ILE A 476 -15.94 -2.85 22.24
CA ILE A 476 -15.63 -2.49 23.63
C ILE A 476 -14.12 -2.45 23.80
N GLY A 477 -13.62 -1.46 24.54
CA GLY A 477 -12.19 -1.32 24.73
C GLY A 477 -11.81 -0.28 25.77
N HIS A 478 -10.57 -0.33 26.23
CA HIS A 478 -10.01 0.64 27.18
C HIS A 478 -8.71 1.25 26.66
N SER A 479 -8.44 2.52 26.97
CA SER A 479 -7.21 3.23 26.57
C SER A 479 -7.01 3.20 25.06
N ASN A 480 -5.93 2.61 24.55
CA ASN A 480 -5.74 2.39 23.11
C ASN A 480 -6.89 1.57 22.49
N GLY A 481 -7.40 0.55 23.17
CA GLY A 481 -8.61 -0.17 22.76
C GLY A 481 -9.88 0.65 22.85
N GLY A 482 -9.92 1.64 23.75
CA GLY A 482 -10.96 2.66 23.79
C GLY A 482 -10.93 3.55 22.54
N GLN A 483 -9.73 3.95 22.10
CA GLN A 483 -9.55 4.63 20.82
C GLN A 483 -9.92 3.73 19.64
N GLY A 484 -9.54 2.45 19.68
CA GLY A 484 -9.95 1.47 18.68
C GLY A 484 -11.46 1.29 18.59
N THR A 485 -12.16 1.40 19.73
CA THR A 485 -13.63 1.38 19.78
C THR A 485 -14.20 2.61 19.07
N TRP A 486 -13.60 3.79 19.26
CA TRP A 486 -13.96 4.99 18.50
C TRP A 486 -13.68 4.84 17.00
N TYR A 487 -12.51 4.30 16.65
CA TYR A 487 -12.10 4.09 15.28
C TYR A 487 -13.04 3.13 14.56
N LEU A 488 -13.24 1.91 15.07
CA LEU A 488 -14.13 0.94 14.43
C LEU A 488 -15.58 1.44 14.37
N GLY A 489 -16.04 2.18 15.39
CA GLY A 489 -17.37 2.77 15.40
C GLY A 489 -17.59 3.84 14.33
N THR A 490 -16.57 4.64 14.02
CA THR A 490 -16.61 5.69 13.00
C THR A 490 -16.28 5.18 11.58
N HIS A 491 -15.49 4.10 11.48
CA HIS A 491 -15.00 3.58 10.20
C HIS A 491 -15.79 2.37 9.68
N PHE A 492 -16.34 1.54 10.56
CA PHE A 492 -17.14 0.37 10.19
C PHE A 492 -18.53 0.39 10.87
N PRO A 493 -19.28 1.51 10.75
CA PRO A 493 -20.56 1.67 11.45
C PRO A 493 -21.63 0.67 10.97
N ASP A 494 -21.52 0.15 9.75
CA ASP A 494 -22.44 -0.87 9.24
C ASP A 494 -22.24 -2.25 9.86
N LYS A 495 -21.11 -2.52 10.52
CA LYS A 495 -20.91 -3.70 11.37
C LYS A 495 -21.29 -3.45 12.83
N ALA A 496 -21.26 -2.19 13.29
CA ALA A 496 -21.57 -1.85 14.67
C ALA A 496 -23.07 -1.95 14.99
N ILE A 497 -23.39 -2.54 16.14
CA ILE A 497 -24.71 -2.41 16.78
C ILE A 497 -24.66 -1.55 18.05
N ALA A 498 -23.48 -1.45 18.70
CA ALA A 498 -23.23 -0.59 19.85
C ALA A 498 -21.72 -0.44 20.11
N ALA A 499 -21.33 0.56 20.90
CA ALA A 499 -19.94 0.80 21.29
C ALA A 499 -19.79 1.17 22.79
N VAL A 500 -18.76 0.66 23.45
CA VAL A 500 -18.39 0.98 24.85
C VAL A 500 -16.91 1.40 24.91
N PRO A 501 -16.60 2.64 24.51
CA PRO A 501 -15.24 3.16 24.56
C PRO A 501 -14.92 3.66 25.98
N ALA A 502 -13.94 3.04 26.63
CA ALA A 502 -13.43 3.48 27.92
C ALA A 502 -12.08 4.19 27.79
N ALA A 503 -11.95 5.39 28.36
CA ALA A 503 -10.70 6.17 28.38
C ALA A 503 -10.00 6.24 27.00
N GLY A 504 -10.74 6.41 25.89
CA GLY A 504 -10.19 6.44 24.54
C GLY A 504 -9.82 7.85 24.10
N TYR A 505 -8.59 8.05 23.60
CA TYR A 505 -8.19 9.32 22.99
C TYR A 505 -8.83 9.48 21.60
N ILE A 506 -8.91 10.73 21.11
CA ILE A 506 -9.60 11.05 19.85
C ILE A 506 -8.73 10.78 18.64
N LYS A 507 -7.55 11.39 18.65
CA LYS A 507 -6.56 11.41 17.59
C LYS A 507 -5.20 11.68 18.19
N ILE A 508 -4.16 11.21 17.51
CA ILE A 508 -2.85 11.13 18.14
C ILE A 508 -2.20 12.49 18.36
N GLN A 509 -2.46 13.45 17.47
CA GLN A 509 -1.91 14.81 17.51
C GLN A 509 -2.39 15.60 18.74
N ASP A 510 -3.58 15.26 19.27
CA ASP A 510 -4.13 15.86 20.49
C ASP A 510 -3.65 15.09 21.75
N TYR A 511 -3.41 13.78 21.62
CA TYR A 511 -2.98 12.91 22.72
C TYR A 511 -1.52 13.15 23.09
N VAL A 512 -0.66 13.20 22.07
CA VAL A 512 0.76 13.52 22.14
C VAL A 512 0.97 14.74 21.25
N SER A 513 1.06 15.94 21.83
CA SER A 513 1.07 17.17 21.05
C SER A 513 2.28 17.25 20.12
N TYR A 514 2.02 17.35 18.82
CA TYR A 514 3.06 17.54 17.80
C TYR A 514 3.68 18.93 17.86
N ALA A 515 3.11 19.86 18.65
CA ALA A 515 3.62 21.23 18.78
C ALA A 515 5.03 21.31 19.36
N ASN A 516 5.45 20.29 20.13
CA ASN A 516 6.75 20.25 20.80
C ASN A 516 7.85 19.58 19.95
N TRP A 517 7.56 19.19 18.71
CA TRP A 517 8.52 18.51 17.83
C TRP A 517 9.48 19.50 17.16
N ILE A 518 10.78 19.16 17.12
CA ILE A 518 11.81 19.98 16.46
C ILE A 518 11.41 20.38 15.03
N GLY A 519 10.83 19.44 14.28
CA GLY A 519 10.44 19.69 12.89
C GLY A 519 9.41 20.81 12.71
N GLN A 520 8.62 21.14 13.73
CA GLN A 520 7.64 22.23 13.65
C GLN A 520 8.28 23.59 13.40
N SER A 521 9.49 23.81 13.92
CA SER A 521 10.22 25.07 13.73
C SER A 521 10.77 25.24 12.31
N HIS A 522 10.69 24.19 11.48
CA HIS A 522 11.34 24.14 10.17
C HIS A 522 10.41 23.75 9.01
N THR A 523 9.17 23.36 9.29
CA THR A 523 8.24 22.86 8.27
C THR A 523 7.24 23.94 7.85
N ASP A 524 7.12 24.19 6.55
CA ASP A 524 6.09 25.08 6.01
C ASP A 524 4.67 24.56 6.30
N PRO A 525 3.68 25.41 6.65
CA PRO A 525 2.32 24.98 6.94
C PRO A 525 1.63 24.16 5.84
N LEU A 526 1.89 24.44 4.56
CA LEU A 526 1.31 23.67 3.44
C LEU A 526 1.91 22.27 3.36
N LEU A 527 3.24 22.16 3.46
CA LEU A 527 3.92 20.87 3.50
C LEU A 527 3.45 20.06 4.71
N ARG A 528 3.36 20.68 5.89
CA ARG A 528 2.80 20.06 7.09
C ARG A 528 1.39 19.53 6.85
N GLY A 529 0.53 20.32 6.21
CA GLY A 529 -0.82 19.89 5.84
C GLY A 529 -0.83 18.64 4.95
N VAL A 530 0.05 18.57 3.95
CA VAL A 530 0.19 17.39 3.07
C VAL A 530 0.62 16.15 3.85
N LEU A 531 1.59 16.31 4.77
CA LEU A 531 2.09 15.22 5.61
C LEU A 531 1.02 14.73 6.59
N GLU A 532 0.34 15.63 7.29
CA GLU A 532 -0.72 15.26 8.25
C GLU A 532 -1.94 14.61 7.57
N CYS A 533 -2.23 14.98 6.31
CA CYS A 533 -3.26 14.31 5.51
C CYS A 533 -3.05 12.80 5.37
N ALA A 534 -1.79 12.32 5.34
CA ALA A 534 -1.48 10.91 5.22
C ALA A 534 -1.96 10.07 6.42
N ILE A 535 -2.15 10.67 7.59
CA ILE A 535 -2.64 9.98 8.79
C ILE A 535 -4.02 10.46 9.23
N ALA A 536 -4.64 11.36 8.47
CA ALA A 536 -5.87 12.02 8.88
C ALA A 536 -7.09 11.09 8.94
N GLU A 537 -7.01 9.89 8.35
CA GLU A 537 -8.03 8.85 8.55
C GLU A 537 -8.15 8.42 10.02
N TYR A 538 -7.07 8.52 10.81
CA TYR A 538 -7.08 8.19 12.23
C TYR A 538 -7.66 9.31 13.11
N ASN A 539 -8.05 10.45 12.50
CA ASN A 539 -8.70 11.56 13.19
C ASN A 539 -10.19 11.26 13.34
N ASN A 540 -10.54 10.45 14.33
CA ASN A 540 -11.91 9.96 14.52
C ASN A 540 -12.96 11.09 14.58
N ASP A 541 -12.60 12.31 15.02
CA ASP A 541 -13.50 13.47 15.04
C ASP A 541 -13.96 13.92 13.65
N LEU A 542 -13.16 13.72 12.59
CA LEU A 542 -13.54 14.02 11.21
C LEU A 542 -14.61 13.05 10.68
N HIS A 543 -14.66 11.85 11.24
CA HIS A 543 -15.52 10.74 10.81
C HIS A 543 -16.74 10.51 11.70
N ILE A 544 -16.92 11.36 12.72
CA ILE A 544 -17.89 11.14 13.80
C ILE A 544 -19.34 11.04 13.31
N SER A 545 -19.66 11.68 12.18
CA SER A 545 -21.02 11.65 11.60
C SER A 545 -21.46 10.24 11.22
N ASN A 546 -20.50 9.37 10.89
CA ASN A 546 -20.76 7.98 10.51
C ASN A 546 -21.32 7.15 11.68
N MET A 547 -21.02 7.58 12.92
CA MET A 547 -21.45 6.91 14.15
C MET A 547 -22.80 7.44 14.67
N ALA A 548 -23.38 8.45 14.02
CA ALA A 548 -24.66 9.03 14.42
C ALA A 548 -25.78 7.97 14.42
N GLY A 549 -26.50 7.88 15.54
CA GLY A 549 -27.58 6.90 15.74
C GLY A 549 -27.10 5.49 16.15
N ILE A 550 -25.80 5.27 16.37
CA ILE A 550 -25.30 4.05 17.01
C ILE A 550 -25.36 4.25 18.52
N PRO A 551 -25.93 3.31 19.30
CA PRO A 551 -25.86 3.34 20.75
C PRO A 551 -24.41 3.34 21.26
N VAL A 552 -24.02 4.34 22.04
CA VAL A 552 -22.68 4.47 22.62
C VAL A 552 -22.76 4.62 24.13
N PHE A 553 -21.85 3.97 24.87
CA PHE A 553 -21.68 4.16 26.30
C PHE A 553 -20.24 4.57 26.64
N PRO A 554 -19.88 5.85 26.46
CA PRO A 554 -18.54 6.34 26.77
C PRO A 554 -18.31 6.41 28.28
N ARG A 555 -17.17 5.88 28.73
CA ARG A 555 -16.85 5.77 30.17
C ARG A 555 -15.41 6.15 30.48
N MET A 556 -15.19 6.84 31.59
CA MET A 556 -13.85 7.29 31.97
C MET A 556 -13.76 7.65 33.46
N GLY A 557 -12.55 7.64 34.01
CA GLY A 557 -12.28 8.10 35.38
C GLY A 557 -12.11 9.62 35.43
N GLY A 558 -12.74 10.29 36.39
CA GLY A 558 -12.68 11.76 36.51
C GLY A 558 -11.28 12.30 36.82
N SER A 559 -10.36 11.43 37.26
CA SER A 559 -8.96 11.73 37.56
C SER A 559 -8.00 10.99 36.62
N ASP A 560 -8.44 10.61 35.41
CA ASP A 560 -7.58 9.97 34.41
C ASP A 560 -6.46 10.91 33.95
N ASP A 561 -5.22 10.51 34.20
CA ASP A 561 -3.99 11.23 33.89
C ASP A 561 -3.24 10.66 32.68
N ASN A 562 -3.65 9.49 32.18
CA ASN A 562 -3.06 8.85 31.01
C ASN A 562 -3.86 9.12 29.73
N VAL A 563 -5.19 9.21 29.80
CA VAL A 563 -6.03 9.73 28.71
C VAL A 563 -6.93 10.82 29.29
N PRO A 564 -6.55 12.10 29.18
CA PRO A 564 -7.26 13.17 29.84
C PRO A 564 -8.78 13.16 29.52
N PRO A 565 -9.65 13.38 30.54
CA PRO A 565 -11.11 13.40 30.41
C PRO A 565 -11.68 14.18 29.23
N ILE A 566 -10.96 15.24 28.82
CA ILE A 566 -11.36 16.13 27.75
C ILE A 566 -11.57 15.42 26.40
N HIS A 567 -10.83 14.33 26.12
CA HIS A 567 -11.02 13.55 24.90
C HIS A 567 -12.43 12.96 24.85
N THR A 568 -12.82 12.18 25.87
CA THR A 568 -14.15 11.56 25.93
C THR A 568 -15.27 12.61 25.98
N ARG A 569 -15.08 13.72 26.73
CA ARG A 569 -16.05 14.83 26.80
C ARG A 569 -16.27 15.49 25.43
N LYS A 570 -15.19 15.81 24.71
CA LYS A 570 -15.25 16.41 23.36
C LYS A 570 -15.96 15.48 22.37
N PHE A 571 -15.67 14.18 22.41
CA PHE A 571 -16.33 13.20 21.56
C PHE A 571 -17.82 13.04 21.85
N ASN A 572 -18.21 12.99 23.13
CA ASN A 572 -19.62 12.93 23.52
C ASN A 572 -20.39 14.16 23.02
N ARG A 573 -19.80 15.36 23.13
CA ARG A 573 -20.39 16.59 22.58
C ARG A 573 -20.59 16.48 21.05
N LEU A 574 -19.55 16.09 20.32
CA LEU A 574 -19.60 15.96 18.85
C LEU A 574 -20.63 14.91 18.39
N LEU A 575 -20.74 13.78 19.09
CA LEU A 575 -21.75 12.75 18.79
C LEU A 575 -23.16 13.29 18.95
N ASN A 576 -23.45 13.99 20.05
CA ASN A 576 -24.77 14.57 20.31
C ASN A 576 -25.12 15.68 19.30
N GLU A 577 -24.13 16.49 18.89
CA GLU A 577 -24.28 17.49 17.82
C GLU A 577 -24.62 16.82 16.48
N ASN A 578 -23.91 15.75 16.09
CA ASN A 578 -24.16 15.04 14.83
C ASN A 578 -25.46 14.22 14.85
N ALA A 579 -25.91 13.78 16.04
CA ALA A 579 -27.21 13.14 16.23
C ALA A 579 -28.38 14.15 16.24
N ASN A 580 -28.08 15.46 16.28
CA ASN A 580 -29.06 16.54 16.49
C ASN A 580 -29.95 16.29 17.73
N ASP A 581 -29.36 15.72 18.78
CA ASP A 581 -30.01 15.43 20.06
C ASP A 581 -28.98 15.54 21.19
N ALA A 582 -29.17 16.54 22.05
CA ALA A 582 -28.30 16.83 23.18
C ALA A 582 -28.18 15.67 24.19
N ASN A 583 -29.09 14.68 24.14
CA ASN A 583 -29.16 13.54 25.03
C ASN A 583 -28.97 12.18 24.33
N ALA A 584 -28.60 12.15 23.05
CA ALA A 584 -28.42 10.92 22.29
C ALA A 584 -27.43 9.95 22.97
N VAL A 585 -26.30 10.49 23.46
CA VAL A 585 -25.28 9.78 24.22
C VAL A 585 -25.05 10.47 25.55
N ARG A 586 -25.04 9.69 26.63
CA ARG A 586 -24.74 10.17 27.99
C ARG A 586 -23.35 9.71 28.41
N LEU A 587 -22.53 10.67 28.85
CA LEU A 587 -21.21 10.41 29.39
C LEU A 587 -21.28 9.73 30.77
N SER A 588 -20.52 8.64 30.95
CA SER A 588 -20.30 7.99 32.24
C SER A 588 -18.92 8.35 32.80
N GLU A 589 -18.80 9.53 33.42
CA GLU A 589 -17.60 9.93 34.15
C GLU A 589 -17.68 9.50 35.63
N VAL A 590 -16.65 8.80 36.13
CA VAL A 590 -16.63 8.28 37.52
C VAL A 590 -15.68 9.11 38.39
N PRO A 591 -16.19 9.93 39.33
CA PRO A 591 -15.36 10.81 40.14
C PRO A 591 -14.28 10.06 40.94
N GLY A 592 -13.07 10.61 40.97
CA GLY A 592 -11.93 10.10 41.76
C GLY A 592 -11.27 8.82 41.23
N GLN A 593 -11.81 8.19 40.18
CA GLN A 593 -11.15 7.06 39.52
C GLN A 593 -10.11 7.58 38.53
N GLY A 594 -8.95 6.93 38.49
CA GLY A 594 -7.86 7.21 37.53
C GLY A 594 -8.07 6.50 36.19
N HIS A 595 -6.97 6.28 35.47
CA HIS A 595 -6.99 5.66 34.15
C HIS A 595 -7.63 4.27 34.13
N TRP A 596 -7.21 3.38 35.04
CA TRP A 596 -7.71 2.02 35.16
C TRP A 596 -8.32 1.74 36.54
N TRP A 597 -9.43 0.99 36.58
CA TRP A 597 -9.99 0.44 37.82
C TRP A 597 -10.82 -0.83 37.52
N SER A 598 -10.96 -1.73 38.50
CA SER A 598 -11.54 -3.08 38.30
C SER A 598 -12.97 -3.11 37.75
N GLN A 599 -13.73 -2.03 37.94
CA GLN A 599 -15.12 -1.90 37.51
C GLN A 599 -15.29 -1.00 36.28
N VAL A 600 -14.23 -0.72 35.52
CA VAL A 600 -14.34 0.14 34.35
C VAL A 600 -15.28 -0.45 33.29
N LEU A 601 -15.07 -1.71 32.88
CA LEU A 601 -15.92 -2.40 31.90
C LEU A 601 -16.89 -3.42 32.53
N SER A 602 -16.65 -3.84 33.78
CA SER A 602 -17.45 -4.86 34.47
C SER A 602 -18.61 -4.30 35.32
N ALA A 603 -18.74 -2.97 35.41
CA ALA A 603 -19.74 -2.31 36.26
C ALA A 603 -21.18 -2.66 35.86
N PRO A 604 -22.13 -2.71 36.82
CA PRO A 604 -23.53 -3.01 36.54
C PRO A 604 -24.18 -2.10 35.48
N VAL A 605 -23.77 -0.83 35.39
CA VAL A 605 -24.25 0.11 34.36
C VAL A 605 -23.85 -0.31 32.95
N VAL A 606 -22.61 -0.80 32.77
CA VAL A 606 -22.11 -1.30 31.48
C VAL A 606 -22.85 -2.58 31.11
N GLN A 607 -23.02 -3.49 32.07
CA GLN A 607 -23.72 -4.76 31.82
C GLN A 607 -25.19 -4.54 31.42
N ARG A 608 -25.90 -3.61 32.08
CA ARG A 608 -27.26 -3.23 31.66
C ARG A 608 -27.31 -2.70 30.24
N PHE A 609 -26.34 -1.87 29.85
CA PHE A 609 -26.23 -1.38 28.48
C PHE A 609 -26.03 -2.53 27.49
N LEU A 610 -25.07 -3.43 27.75
CA LEU A 610 -24.82 -4.60 26.90
C LEU A 610 -26.06 -5.50 26.79
N GLU A 611 -26.67 -5.87 27.91
CA GLU A 611 -27.88 -6.70 27.95
C GLU A 611 -29.04 -6.07 27.17
N GLN A 612 -29.21 -4.75 27.25
CA GLN A 612 -30.19 -4.02 26.46
C GLN A 612 -29.90 -4.20 24.98
N GLN A 613 -28.68 -3.90 24.50
CA GLN A 613 -28.35 -3.98 23.07
C GLN A 613 -28.43 -5.42 22.53
N ILE A 614 -28.04 -6.42 23.33
CA ILE A 614 -28.12 -7.83 22.96
C ILE A 614 -29.58 -8.30 22.79
N ARG A 615 -30.51 -7.79 23.61
CA ARG A 615 -31.94 -8.19 23.59
C ARG A 615 -32.80 -7.39 22.64
N SER A 616 -32.55 -6.08 22.53
CA SER A 616 -33.45 -5.13 21.85
C SER A 616 -33.12 -4.89 20.38
N TYR A 617 -32.04 -5.47 19.86
CA TYR A 617 -31.65 -5.23 18.47
C TYR A 617 -32.65 -5.86 17.49
N GLN A 618 -33.41 -5.01 16.81
CA GLN A 618 -34.42 -5.40 15.82
C GLN A 618 -33.91 -5.33 14.37
N GLY A 619 -32.58 -5.27 14.18
CA GLY A 619 -31.97 -4.96 12.88
C GLY A 619 -31.76 -3.46 12.67
N LYS A 620 -31.04 -3.11 11.60
CA LYS A 620 -30.91 -1.70 11.17
C LYS A 620 -32.21 -1.32 10.47
N GLY A 621 -33.11 -0.66 11.20
CA GLY A 621 -34.35 -0.13 10.66
C GLY A 621 -34.11 0.88 9.53
N GLU A 622 -35.19 1.34 8.90
CA GLU A 622 -35.11 2.41 7.92
C GLU A 622 -34.45 3.65 8.56
N TRP A 623 -33.42 4.16 7.89
CA TRP A 623 -32.67 5.33 8.34
C TRP A 623 -33.38 6.62 7.91
N GLN A 624 -33.20 7.66 8.73
CA GLN A 624 -33.49 9.06 8.40
C GLN A 624 -32.24 9.71 7.78
N ASP A 625 -32.25 11.04 7.61
CA ASP A 625 -31.10 11.80 7.13
C ASP A 625 -29.78 11.39 7.84
N PHE A 626 -28.73 11.20 7.05
CA PHE A 626 -27.40 10.81 7.56
C PHE A 626 -26.27 11.43 6.74
N VAL A 627 -25.06 11.42 7.29
CA VAL A 627 -23.87 11.94 6.62
C VAL A 627 -22.76 10.90 6.64
N VAL A 628 -22.28 10.56 5.45
CA VAL A 628 -21.04 9.79 5.25
C VAL A 628 -19.88 10.77 5.21
N SER A 629 -18.81 10.48 5.94
CA SER A 629 -17.57 11.25 5.94
C SER A 629 -16.35 10.34 5.84
N THR A 630 -15.43 10.67 4.93
CA THR A 630 -14.16 9.94 4.81
C THR A 630 -13.01 10.82 4.31
N MET A 631 -11.82 10.62 4.88
CA MET A 631 -10.54 11.17 4.43
C MET A 631 -9.80 10.17 3.54
N ASN A 632 -10.00 8.87 3.78
CA ASN A 632 -9.41 7.78 3.02
C ASN A 632 -10.48 6.70 2.78
N PRO A 633 -11.01 6.56 1.55
CA PRO A 633 -11.97 5.51 1.23
C PRO A 633 -11.48 4.10 1.59
N ALA A 634 -10.17 3.85 1.58
CA ALA A 634 -9.60 2.54 1.82
C ALA A 634 -9.80 2.00 3.23
N GLY A 635 -9.67 2.87 4.24
CA GLY A 635 -9.81 2.53 5.65
C GLY A 635 -11.24 2.47 6.16
N ILE A 636 -12.24 2.76 5.30
CA ILE A 636 -13.64 2.91 5.69
C ILE A 636 -14.56 1.86 5.04
N GLY A 637 -15.43 1.27 5.86
CA GLY A 637 -16.55 0.44 5.40
C GLY A 637 -17.75 1.29 4.99
N SER A 638 -18.84 0.63 4.61
CA SER A 638 -20.06 1.32 4.21
C SER A 638 -20.75 1.99 5.41
N VAL A 639 -21.43 3.09 5.12
CA VAL A 639 -22.26 3.82 6.07
C VAL A 639 -23.69 3.82 5.54
N ARG A 640 -24.59 3.10 6.23
CA ARG A 640 -25.99 2.92 5.80
C ARG A 640 -26.12 2.37 4.36
N GLY A 641 -25.15 1.57 3.92
CA GLY A 641 -25.11 1.02 2.56
C GLY A 641 -24.50 1.95 1.50
N VAL A 642 -23.91 3.08 1.88
CA VAL A 642 -23.09 3.90 0.98
C VAL A 642 -21.62 3.60 1.24
N GLN A 643 -20.89 3.15 0.22
CA GLN A 643 -19.46 2.90 0.25
C GLN A 643 -18.76 3.89 -0.68
N VAL A 644 -17.96 4.81 -0.12
CA VAL A 644 -17.14 5.69 -0.96
C VAL A 644 -16.01 4.87 -1.58
N GLU A 645 -15.78 5.05 -2.88
CA GLU A 645 -14.73 4.36 -3.63
C GLU A 645 -13.55 5.30 -3.91
N GLN A 646 -13.82 6.58 -4.18
CA GLN A 646 -12.80 7.55 -4.58
C GLN A 646 -13.20 8.99 -4.27
N LEU A 647 -12.22 9.83 -3.92
CA LEU A 647 -12.37 11.27 -3.69
C LEU A 647 -11.93 12.07 -4.91
N ASP A 648 -12.47 13.29 -5.09
CA ASP A 648 -12.05 14.20 -6.18
C ASP A 648 -10.61 14.69 -5.96
N VAL A 649 -10.34 15.17 -4.75
CA VAL A 649 -9.01 15.54 -4.24
C VAL A 649 -8.63 14.56 -3.13
N PRO A 650 -7.55 13.79 -3.30
CA PRO A 650 -7.16 12.84 -2.27
C PRO A 650 -6.87 13.44 -0.92
N TYR A 651 -7.25 12.72 0.14
CA TYR A 651 -7.09 13.11 1.55
C TYR A 651 -7.71 14.45 1.94
N ARG A 652 -8.61 14.97 1.13
CA ARG A 652 -9.51 16.05 1.52
C ARG A 652 -10.82 15.44 1.97
N LEU A 653 -11.43 15.98 3.03
CA LEU A 653 -12.64 15.41 3.61
C LEU A 653 -13.77 15.28 2.57
N GLY A 654 -14.08 14.03 2.21
CA GLY A 654 -15.22 13.66 1.40
C GLY A 654 -16.47 13.57 2.24
N LYS A 655 -17.59 14.10 1.73
CA LYS A 655 -18.91 13.99 2.39
C LYS A 655 -20.01 13.60 1.40
N ILE A 656 -20.92 12.75 1.87
CA ILE A 656 -22.22 12.50 1.24
C ILE A 656 -23.29 12.76 2.28
N THR A 657 -24.11 13.78 2.07
CA THR A 657 -25.29 14.05 2.90
C THR A 657 -26.50 13.42 2.23
N ALA A 658 -27.11 12.46 2.91
CA ALA A 658 -28.32 11.78 2.46
C ALA A 658 -29.53 12.36 3.18
N SER A 659 -30.58 12.68 2.43
CA SER A 659 -31.90 13.01 2.98
C SER A 659 -32.99 12.11 2.38
N ARG A 660 -33.88 11.59 3.23
CA ARG A 660 -34.90 10.62 2.81
C ARG A 660 -36.29 11.23 2.82
N LYS A 661 -36.94 11.23 1.66
CA LYS A 661 -38.38 11.53 1.47
C LYS A 661 -39.03 10.35 0.72
N GLU A 662 -39.89 10.61 -0.26
CA GLU A 662 -40.33 9.59 -1.23
C GLU A 662 -39.19 9.16 -2.18
N THR A 663 -38.28 10.09 -2.47
CA THR A 663 -37.01 9.91 -3.21
C THR A 663 -35.86 10.16 -2.23
N ILE A 664 -34.73 9.46 -2.39
CA ILE A 664 -33.51 9.76 -1.64
C ILE A 664 -32.72 10.82 -2.41
N PHE A 665 -32.29 11.87 -1.70
CA PHE A 665 -31.38 12.88 -2.22
C PHE A 665 -30.01 12.73 -1.57
N LEU A 666 -28.98 12.54 -2.39
CA LEU A 666 -27.58 12.51 -1.98
C LEU A 666 -26.90 13.79 -2.46
N ARG A 667 -26.32 14.58 -1.56
CA ARG A 667 -25.47 15.72 -1.90
C ARG A 667 -24.01 15.36 -1.64
N THR A 668 -23.15 15.53 -2.63
CA THR A 668 -21.74 15.14 -2.54
C THR A 668 -20.82 16.34 -2.34
N THR A 669 -19.68 16.13 -1.70
CA THR A 669 -18.58 17.10 -1.60
C THR A 669 -17.27 16.33 -1.62
N ASN A 670 -16.40 16.62 -2.59
CA ASN A 670 -15.13 15.92 -2.80
C ASN A 670 -15.28 14.40 -3.02
N ILE A 671 -16.31 13.96 -3.74
CA ILE A 671 -16.57 12.54 -4.04
C ILE A 671 -16.51 12.34 -5.54
N ALA A 672 -15.64 11.43 -5.98
CA ALA A 672 -15.46 11.12 -7.40
C ALA A 672 -16.14 9.81 -7.81
N ALA A 673 -16.31 8.87 -6.87
CA ALA A 673 -17.04 7.62 -7.07
C ALA A 673 -17.53 7.02 -5.74
N PHE A 674 -18.70 6.40 -5.75
CA PHE A 674 -19.23 5.65 -4.61
C PHE A 674 -20.21 4.56 -5.05
N THR A 675 -20.30 3.51 -4.26
CA THR A 675 -21.22 2.38 -4.44
C THR A 675 -22.37 2.48 -3.44
N ILE A 676 -23.58 2.14 -3.86
CA ILE A 676 -24.71 1.86 -2.95
C ILE A 676 -25.01 0.36 -2.91
N THR A 677 -25.42 -0.14 -1.74
CA THR A 677 -25.82 -1.54 -1.54
C THR A 677 -27.33 -1.72 -1.62
N ASP A 678 -27.75 -2.97 -1.39
CA ASP A 678 -29.14 -3.41 -1.23
C ASP A 678 -30.01 -2.64 -0.22
N ARG A 679 -29.41 -1.87 0.69
CA ARG A 679 -30.14 -1.03 1.64
C ARG A 679 -30.97 0.07 0.99
N PHE A 680 -30.72 0.35 -0.29
CA PHE A 680 -31.47 1.32 -1.08
C PHE A 680 -32.63 0.68 -1.86
N TYR A 681 -32.82 -0.66 -1.83
CA TYR A 681 -33.82 -1.37 -2.65
C TYR A 681 -35.27 -1.02 -2.40
N SER A 682 -35.63 -0.54 -1.20
CA SER A 682 -37.01 -0.14 -0.91
C SER A 682 -37.37 1.26 -1.43
N CYS A 683 -36.44 1.95 -2.10
CA CYS A 683 -36.61 3.35 -2.47
C CYS A 683 -37.19 3.51 -3.88
N LYS A 684 -38.10 4.48 -4.06
CA LYS A 684 -38.80 4.71 -5.32
C LYS A 684 -38.00 5.52 -6.35
N GLY A 685 -36.87 6.09 -5.94
CA GLY A 685 -35.97 6.85 -6.80
C GLY A 685 -34.80 7.43 -6.02
N LEU A 686 -33.73 7.75 -6.74
CA LEU A 686 -32.51 8.35 -6.22
C LEU A 686 -32.19 9.63 -7.00
N GLN A 687 -31.71 10.66 -6.32
CA GLN A 687 -31.13 11.84 -6.95
C GLN A 687 -29.75 12.09 -6.32
N ILE A 688 -28.72 12.23 -7.15
CA ILE A 688 -27.35 12.54 -6.71
C ILE A 688 -27.01 13.93 -7.22
N ASP A 689 -26.79 14.87 -6.31
CA ASP A 689 -26.68 16.30 -6.61
C ASP A 689 -27.86 16.79 -7.47
N ASN A 690 -27.61 17.05 -8.76
CA ASN A 690 -28.62 17.50 -9.73
C ASN A 690 -29.01 16.41 -10.75
N ASP A 691 -28.51 15.18 -10.58
CA ASP A 691 -28.71 14.05 -11.49
C ASP A 691 -29.79 13.07 -10.98
N PRO A 692 -30.90 12.89 -11.72
CA PRO A 692 -31.96 11.97 -11.32
C PRO A 692 -31.71 10.53 -11.80
N PHE A 693 -32.06 9.56 -10.95
CA PHE A 693 -31.91 8.13 -11.16
C PHE A 693 -33.20 7.39 -10.74
N PRO A 694 -34.30 7.50 -11.51
CA PRO A 694 -35.62 6.98 -11.14
C PRO A 694 -35.74 5.45 -11.25
N ASP A 695 -35.08 4.83 -12.24
CA ASP A 695 -35.32 3.43 -12.64
C ASP A 695 -34.27 2.41 -12.12
N LEU A 696 -33.44 2.81 -11.15
CA LEU A 696 -32.21 2.07 -10.82
C LEU A 696 -32.34 1.05 -9.69
N ILE A 697 -33.53 0.90 -9.11
CA ILE A 697 -33.72 0.18 -7.85
C ILE A 697 -34.56 -1.08 -8.09
N GLY A 698 -34.00 -2.02 -8.87
CA GLY A 698 -34.62 -3.32 -9.15
C GLY A 698 -33.60 -4.37 -9.58
N GLY A 699 -33.07 -5.14 -8.63
CA GLY A 699 -32.43 -6.45 -8.90
C GLY A 699 -30.89 -6.57 -8.86
N LYS A 700 -30.12 -5.49 -8.68
CA LYS A 700 -28.63 -5.55 -8.66
C LYS A 700 -28.03 -5.37 -7.27
N LYS A 701 -27.21 -6.34 -6.79
CA LYS A 701 -26.55 -6.40 -5.45
C LYS A 701 -25.85 -5.11 -4.99
N SER A 702 -25.29 -4.36 -5.92
CA SER A 702 -24.65 -3.06 -5.69
C SER A 702 -24.66 -2.24 -6.98
N ILE A 703 -24.61 -0.92 -6.86
CA ILE A 703 -24.59 0.00 -8.00
C ILE A 703 -23.49 1.04 -7.77
N LEU A 704 -22.56 1.14 -8.73
CA LEU A 704 -21.46 2.09 -8.70
C LEU A 704 -21.83 3.37 -9.45
N PHE A 705 -21.68 4.51 -8.79
CA PHE A 705 -21.80 5.83 -9.37
C PHE A 705 -20.44 6.45 -9.53
N VAL A 706 -20.19 7.02 -10.71
CA VAL A 706 -18.95 7.70 -11.06
C VAL A 706 -19.26 9.10 -11.54
N LYS A 707 -18.49 10.05 -11.03
CA LYS A 707 -18.53 11.42 -11.46
C LYS A 707 -17.64 11.62 -12.68
N ASP A 708 -18.24 12.16 -13.74
CA ASP A 708 -17.59 12.59 -14.95
C ASP A 708 -16.87 13.93 -14.70
N LYS A 709 -15.55 14.00 -14.96
CA LYS A 709 -14.75 15.18 -14.62
C LYS A 709 -15.01 16.36 -15.56
N GLY A 710 -15.25 16.11 -16.85
CA GLY A 710 -15.49 17.16 -17.84
C GLY A 710 -16.85 17.85 -17.65
N THR A 711 -17.89 17.06 -17.46
CA THR A 711 -19.28 17.55 -17.33
C THR A 711 -19.71 17.81 -15.89
N ASN A 712 -18.98 17.27 -14.90
CA ASN A 712 -19.34 17.30 -13.48
C ASN A 712 -20.71 16.64 -13.19
N ARG A 713 -21.12 15.67 -14.02
CA ARG A 713 -22.37 14.90 -13.91
C ARG A 713 -22.12 13.48 -13.41
N TRP A 714 -23.11 12.90 -12.72
CA TRP A 714 -23.07 11.52 -12.24
C TRP A 714 -23.57 10.54 -13.29
N LYS A 715 -22.87 9.41 -13.44
CA LYS A 715 -23.23 8.30 -14.32
C LYS A 715 -23.15 6.97 -13.56
N VAL A 716 -23.97 6.00 -13.95
CA VAL A 716 -23.88 4.63 -13.41
C VAL A 716 -22.81 3.86 -14.18
N MET A 717 -21.95 3.17 -13.45
CA MET A 717 -20.98 2.24 -13.99
C MET A 717 -21.27 0.83 -13.46
N GLY A 718 -20.99 -0.20 -14.27
CA GLY A 718 -21.37 -1.58 -13.96
C GLY A 718 -20.83 -2.10 -12.62
N ASP A 719 -19.52 -2.01 -12.40
CA ASP A 719 -18.81 -2.53 -11.22
C ASP A 719 -17.47 -1.79 -10.98
N THR A 720 -16.83 -2.06 -9.84
CA THR A 720 -15.53 -1.49 -9.45
C THR A 720 -14.37 -2.01 -10.30
N TYR A 721 -14.50 -3.16 -10.95
CA TYR A 721 -13.51 -3.66 -11.90
C TYR A 721 -13.39 -2.72 -13.09
N ARG A 722 -14.51 -2.23 -13.63
CA ARG A 722 -14.52 -1.19 -14.67
C ARG A 722 -13.90 0.12 -14.21
N LEU A 723 -14.00 0.45 -12.91
CA LEU A 723 -13.33 1.63 -12.34
C LEU A 723 -11.81 1.46 -12.44
N SER A 724 -11.28 0.32 -12.03
CA SER A 724 -9.87 0.01 -12.17
C SER A 724 -9.43 -0.06 -13.64
N ALA A 725 -10.26 -0.61 -14.53
CA ALA A 725 -9.96 -0.71 -15.96
C ALA A 725 -9.93 0.66 -16.66
N SER A 726 -10.67 1.66 -16.16
CA SER A 726 -10.53 3.07 -16.58
C SER A 726 -9.24 3.74 -16.04
N GLY A 727 -8.45 2.97 -15.28
CA GLY A 727 -7.21 3.35 -14.60
C GLY A 727 -7.39 4.35 -13.45
N ARG A 728 -8.62 4.59 -13.02
CA ARG A 728 -8.93 5.24 -11.74
C ARG A 728 -8.57 4.30 -10.59
N ARG A 729 -8.31 4.87 -9.41
CA ARG A 729 -8.10 4.07 -8.19
C ARG A 729 -9.41 3.48 -7.68
N THR A 730 -9.28 2.29 -7.12
CA THR A 730 -10.27 1.62 -6.29
C THR A 730 -9.92 1.82 -4.83
N ARG A 731 -10.87 1.57 -3.94
CA ARG A 731 -10.64 1.50 -2.49
C ARG A 731 -9.42 0.67 -2.09
N SER A 732 -9.20 -0.47 -2.74
CA SER A 732 -8.09 -1.38 -2.46
C SER A 732 -6.72 -0.78 -2.82
N THR A 733 -6.68 0.13 -3.79
CA THR A 733 -5.45 0.74 -4.32
C THR A 733 -5.30 2.22 -3.96
N TYR A 734 -6.16 2.72 -3.09
CA TYR A 734 -6.16 4.08 -2.58
C TYR A 734 -5.47 4.14 -1.23
N GLY A 735 -4.67 5.15 -0.96
CA GLY A 735 -4.10 5.34 0.37
C GLY A 735 -2.58 5.53 0.38
N PRO A 736 -2.05 5.95 1.54
CA PRO A 736 -0.66 6.35 1.69
C PRO A 736 0.23 5.11 1.91
N ILE A 737 1.54 5.31 1.99
CA ILE A 737 2.52 4.22 1.99
C ILE A 737 2.38 3.28 3.20
N HIS A 738 1.88 3.73 4.35
CA HIS A 738 1.71 2.85 5.53
C HIS A 738 0.76 1.67 5.29
N ARG A 739 -0.08 1.74 4.26
CA ARG A 739 -0.93 0.62 3.83
C ARG A 739 -0.14 -0.57 3.28
N MET A 740 1.17 -0.45 3.09
CA MET A 740 2.04 -1.58 2.75
C MET A 740 1.83 -2.78 3.68
N TYR A 741 1.59 -2.50 4.97
CA TYR A 741 1.35 -3.50 6.00
C TYR A 741 -0.03 -4.16 5.94
N GLU A 742 -0.88 -3.72 5.02
CA GLU A 742 -2.14 -4.36 4.69
C GLU A 742 -2.03 -5.33 3.51
N SER A 743 -0.83 -5.57 2.98
CA SER A 743 -0.55 -6.55 1.92
C SER A 743 -1.21 -7.89 2.21
N SER A 744 -1.88 -8.48 1.22
CA SER A 744 -2.50 -9.80 1.33
C SER A 744 -1.51 -10.97 1.32
N ARG A 745 -0.23 -10.66 1.12
CA ARG A 745 0.89 -11.62 1.04
C ARG A 745 2.09 -11.10 1.83
N PRO A 746 3.07 -11.97 2.15
CA PRO A 746 4.35 -11.54 2.68
C PRO A 746 4.93 -10.37 1.89
N LEU A 747 5.49 -9.38 2.59
CA LEU A 747 6.12 -8.24 1.93
C LEU A 747 7.31 -8.70 1.12
N ILE A 748 7.29 -8.46 -0.20
CA ILE A 748 8.42 -8.79 -1.05
C ILE A 748 9.36 -7.59 -1.11
N ILE A 749 10.61 -7.77 -0.72
CA ILE A 749 11.66 -6.75 -0.74
C ILE A 749 12.67 -7.13 -1.82
N THR A 750 12.66 -6.37 -2.90
CA THR A 750 13.50 -6.58 -4.08
C THR A 750 14.74 -5.70 -4.01
N VAL A 751 15.91 -6.35 -3.96
CA VAL A 751 17.23 -5.71 -3.91
C VAL A 751 18.00 -5.92 -5.23
N PRO A 752 18.97 -5.06 -5.59
CA PRO A 752 19.76 -5.24 -6.80
C PRO A 752 20.57 -6.56 -6.80
N SER A 753 20.56 -7.30 -7.91
CA SER A 753 21.33 -8.56 -8.12
C SER A 753 22.84 -8.37 -8.33
N MET A 754 23.32 -7.12 -8.38
CA MET A 754 24.74 -6.80 -8.61
C MET A 754 25.66 -7.23 -7.45
N MET A 755 26.96 -7.41 -7.74
CA MET A 755 27.95 -7.89 -6.76
C MET A 755 28.06 -7.01 -5.50
N ASP A 756 27.98 -5.68 -5.64
CA ASP A 756 28.01 -4.76 -4.50
C ASP A 756 26.60 -4.27 -4.16
N ASN A 757 25.89 -5.08 -3.38
CA ASN A 757 24.51 -4.80 -2.94
C ASN A 757 24.37 -4.79 -1.41
N SER A 758 25.48 -4.70 -0.68
CA SER A 758 25.54 -4.81 0.78
C SER A 758 24.62 -3.81 1.49
N ALA A 759 24.61 -2.55 1.06
CA ALA A 759 23.75 -1.51 1.63
C ALA A 759 22.26 -1.78 1.41
N PHE A 760 21.88 -2.29 0.23
CA PHE A 760 20.48 -2.61 -0.10
C PHE A 760 20.00 -3.85 0.65
N ASN A 761 20.85 -4.87 0.76
CA ASN A 761 20.61 -6.06 1.58
C ASN A 761 20.42 -5.68 3.05
N HIS A 762 21.30 -4.82 3.58
CA HIS A 762 21.16 -4.32 4.95
C HIS A 762 19.83 -3.59 5.15
N ALA A 763 19.47 -2.66 4.26
CA ALA A 763 18.18 -1.96 4.33
C ALA A 763 17.00 -2.95 4.28
N GLY A 764 17.04 -3.93 3.38
CA GLY A 764 16.02 -4.98 3.29
C GLY A 764 15.89 -5.80 4.58
N LEU A 765 17.01 -6.15 5.22
CA LEU A 765 17.02 -6.84 6.51
C LEU A 765 16.40 -5.98 7.62
N GLN A 766 16.69 -4.68 7.66
CA GLN A 766 16.10 -3.79 8.66
C GLN A 766 14.57 -3.64 8.47
N ILE A 767 14.11 -3.52 7.22
CA ILE A 767 12.67 -3.45 6.90
C ILE A 767 11.95 -4.74 7.31
N ALA A 768 12.51 -5.90 6.96
CA ALA A 768 11.95 -7.20 7.34
C ALA A 768 11.95 -7.40 8.87
N HIS A 769 13.04 -7.01 9.53
CA HIS A 769 13.15 -7.05 10.99
C HIS A 769 12.07 -6.19 11.65
N ASP A 770 11.89 -4.93 11.22
CA ASP A 770 10.89 -4.01 11.78
C ASP A 770 9.47 -4.56 11.58
N TRP A 771 9.18 -5.13 10.41
CA TRP A 771 7.85 -5.70 10.13
C TRP A 771 7.53 -6.90 11.02
N TYR A 772 8.51 -7.79 11.21
CA TYR A 772 8.34 -8.95 12.09
C TYR A 772 8.26 -8.54 13.57
N LEU A 773 9.12 -7.63 14.02
CA LEU A 773 9.18 -7.17 15.40
C LEU A 773 7.89 -6.45 15.85
N TYR A 774 7.42 -5.48 15.06
CA TYR A 774 6.27 -4.64 15.44
C TYR A 774 4.93 -5.19 14.93
N GLY A 775 4.94 -5.94 13.83
CA GLY A 775 3.72 -6.43 13.18
C GLY A 775 3.51 -7.94 13.23
N ARG A 776 4.50 -8.74 13.67
CA ARG A 776 4.51 -10.21 13.52
C ARG A 776 4.16 -10.65 12.10
N GLY A 777 4.53 -9.82 11.12
CA GLY A 777 4.29 -10.07 9.71
C GLY A 777 5.44 -10.81 9.06
N ASP A 778 5.19 -11.32 7.86
CA ASP A 778 6.19 -12.01 7.05
C ASP A 778 6.72 -11.09 5.94
N ALA A 779 8.00 -11.25 5.61
CA ALA A 779 8.68 -10.58 4.51
C ALA A 779 9.63 -11.56 3.82
N GLN A 780 9.88 -11.35 2.53
CA GLN A 780 10.84 -12.12 1.76
C GLN A 780 11.75 -11.18 0.98
N ILE A 781 13.07 -11.32 1.19
CA ILE A 781 14.09 -10.55 0.48
C ILE A 781 14.54 -11.36 -0.73
N VAL A 782 14.43 -10.77 -1.92
CA VAL A 782 14.79 -11.41 -3.19
C VAL A 782 15.63 -10.47 -4.06
N PRO A 783 16.55 -10.99 -4.88
CA PRO A 783 17.21 -10.18 -5.89
C PRO A 783 16.24 -9.77 -7.02
N ASP A 784 16.58 -8.72 -7.75
CA ASP A 784 15.80 -8.17 -8.87
C ASP A 784 15.81 -9.03 -10.14
N ASP A 785 16.50 -10.17 -10.13
CA ASP A 785 16.43 -11.21 -11.16
C ASP A 785 15.66 -12.47 -10.68
N HIS A 786 15.07 -12.41 -9.50
CA HIS A 786 14.18 -13.48 -9.02
C HIS A 786 12.96 -13.60 -9.94
N PRO A 787 12.52 -14.83 -10.28
CA PRO A 787 11.33 -15.05 -11.10
C PRO A 787 10.11 -14.28 -10.57
N ALA A 788 9.25 -13.85 -11.49
CA ALA A 788 7.98 -13.23 -11.15
C ALA A 788 7.13 -14.19 -10.32
N PHE A 789 6.49 -13.64 -9.30
CA PHE A 789 5.59 -14.36 -8.41
C PHE A 789 4.25 -14.61 -9.13
N GLU A 790 3.55 -15.70 -8.79
CA GLU A 790 2.27 -16.00 -9.44
C GLU A 790 1.24 -14.91 -9.12
N LEU A 791 0.71 -14.28 -10.16
CA LEU A 791 -0.34 -13.27 -10.04
C LEU A 791 -1.67 -13.96 -9.74
N SER A 792 -2.32 -13.55 -8.65
CA SER A 792 -3.72 -13.92 -8.44
C SER A 792 -4.61 -13.26 -9.48
N SER A 793 -5.62 -13.99 -9.93
CA SER A 793 -6.67 -13.46 -10.80
C SER A 793 -7.71 -12.63 -10.03
N SER A 794 -7.68 -12.64 -8.69
CA SER A 794 -8.64 -11.90 -7.86
C SER A 794 -8.26 -10.41 -7.76
N PRO A 795 -9.13 -9.46 -8.15
CA PRO A 795 -8.86 -8.02 -8.06
C PRO A 795 -8.77 -7.49 -6.61
N ASP A 796 -9.17 -8.30 -5.62
CA ASP A 796 -9.10 -7.97 -4.19
C ASP A 796 -7.81 -8.46 -3.52
N ASP A 797 -6.99 -9.26 -4.22
CA ASP A 797 -5.71 -9.79 -3.71
C ASP A 797 -4.57 -8.79 -3.94
N ILE A 798 -4.66 -7.61 -3.30
CA ILE A 798 -3.64 -6.56 -3.41
C ILE A 798 -2.45 -6.84 -2.49
N TYR A 799 -1.28 -6.96 -3.09
CA TYR A 799 -0.02 -7.14 -2.36
C TYR A 799 0.98 -6.03 -2.68
N TYR A 800 1.90 -5.79 -1.74
CA TYR A 800 2.91 -4.74 -1.85
C TYR A 800 4.30 -5.33 -2.07
N ARG A 801 5.07 -4.68 -2.94
CA ARG A 801 6.47 -5.02 -3.21
C ARG A 801 7.34 -3.77 -3.08
N ILE A 802 8.43 -3.88 -2.35
CA ILE A 802 9.38 -2.79 -2.12
C ILE A 802 10.58 -2.99 -3.03
N TYR A 803 10.95 -1.97 -3.79
CA TYR A 803 12.10 -1.96 -4.66
C TYR A 803 13.16 -1.01 -4.10
N LEU A 804 14.33 -1.55 -3.80
CA LEU A 804 15.47 -0.82 -3.26
C LEU A 804 16.53 -0.66 -4.34
N GLY A 805 17.11 0.53 -4.49
CA GLY A 805 18.27 0.73 -5.34
C GLY A 805 18.52 2.19 -5.69
N LEU A 806 19.70 2.49 -6.24
CA LEU A 806 19.90 3.76 -6.95
C LEU A 806 19.26 3.68 -8.34
N PRO A 807 19.00 4.83 -9.00
CA PRO A 807 18.57 4.86 -10.39
C PRO A 807 19.43 3.95 -11.27
N SER A 808 18.78 3.08 -12.03
CA SER A 808 19.41 2.09 -12.91
C SER A 808 20.21 0.96 -12.27
N GLN A 809 20.14 0.79 -10.95
CA GLN A 809 20.74 -0.38 -10.27
C GLN A 809 19.74 -1.52 -10.06
N ASN A 810 18.46 -1.19 -9.87
CA ASN A 810 17.39 -2.17 -9.73
C ASN A 810 16.69 -2.36 -11.08
N LYS A 811 16.93 -3.50 -11.73
CA LYS A 811 16.43 -3.81 -13.09
C LYS A 811 14.91 -3.79 -13.17
N GLU A 812 14.25 -4.24 -12.11
CA GLU A 812 12.78 -4.24 -12.03
C GLU A 812 12.24 -2.83 -11.83
N THR A 813 12.92 -1.96 -11.07
CA THR A 813 12.54 -0.54 -10.96
C THR A 813 12.59 0.14 -12.33
N ASP A 814 13.67 -0.05 -13.08
CA ASP A 814 13.80 0.49 -14.45
C ASP A 814 12.71 -0.05 -15.37
N ARG A 815 12.42 -1.36 -15.27
CA ARG A 815 11.32 -1.99 -15.98
C ARG A 815 9.99 -1.31 -15.65
N LEU A 816 9.64 -1.12 -14.38
CA LEU A 816 8.37 -0.49 -13.97
C LEU A 816 8.25 0.94 -14.49
N LEU A 817 9.33 1.73 -14.36
CA LEU A 817 9.34 3.13 -14.80
C LEU A 817 9.34 3.30 -16.34
N SER A 818 9.69 2.24 -17.08
CA SER A 818 9.55 2.22 -18.55
C SER A 818 8.09 2.19 -19.01
N PHE A 819 7.16 1.69 -18.20
CA PHE A 819 5.73 1.60 -18.55
C PHE A 819 4.94 2.89 -18.26
N ARG A 820 5.50 3.83 -17.49
CA ARG A 820 4.93 5.15 -17.18
C ARG A 820 5.97 6.06 -16.51
N SER A 821 6.20 7.27 -17.03
CA SER A 821 6.96 8.30 -16.30
C SER A 821 6.69 9.74 -16.74
N GLY A 822 5.42 10.13 -16.87
CA GLY A 822 5.09 11.56 -17.01
C GLY A 822 5.52 12.36 -15.76
N ASP A 823 5.09 11.87 -14.59
CA ASP A 823 5.19 12.64 -13.35
C ASP A 823 6.43 12.34 -12.50
N ILE A 824 7.01 11.14 -12.51
CA ILE A 824 8.25 10.86 -11.75
C ILE A 824 9.30 10.26 -12.69
N VAL A 825 10.47 10.88 -12.77
CA VAL A 825 11.63 10.38 -13.51
C VAL A 825 12.81 10.27 -12.56
N LEU A 826 13.45 9.10 -12.57
CA LEU A 826 14.70 8.84 -11.88
C LEU A 826 15.82 8.72 -12.91
N SER A 827 16.88 9.48 -12.73
CA SER A 827 18.15 9.28 -13.42
C SER A 827 19.30 9.37 -12.43
N LYS A 828 20.50 8.99 -12.87
CA LYS A 828 21.71 8.95 -12.04
C LYS A 828 22.03 10.29 -11.36
N ASP A 829 21.63 11.40 -11.96
CA ASP A 829 21.97 12.77 -11.58
C ASP A 829 20.77 13.62 -11.13
N ARG A 830 19.53 13.17 -11.35
CA ARG A 830 18.34 13.92 -10.97
C ARG A 830 17.14 13.05 -10.64
N ILE A 831 16.33 13.56 -9.70
CA ILE A 831 14.97 13.10 -9.43
C ILE A 831 14.03 14.20 -9.92
N ARG A 832 13.11 13.89 -10.84
CA ARG A 832 12.08 14.82 -11.29
C ARG A 832 10.72 14.37 -10.80
N VAL A 833 9.96 15.29 -10.19
CA VAL A 833 8.55 15.08 -9.79
C VAL A 833 7.70 16.22 -10.37
N GLY A 834 6.82 15.90 -11.32
CA GLY A 834 6.10 16.86 -12.14
C GLY A 834 7.07 17.80 -12.87
N HIS A 835 6.94 19.10 -12.61
CA HIS A 835 7.81 20.16 -13.16
C HIS A 835 9.04 20.45 -12.28
N ARG A 836 9.18 19.81 -11.11
CA ARG A 836 10.29 20.07 -10.19
C ARG A 836 11.41 19.06 -10.38
N GLU A 837 12.64 19.53 -10.34
CA GLU A 837 13.85 18.69 -10.40
C GLU A 837 14.69 18.87 -9.15
N PHE A 838 15.26 17.77 -8.67
CA PHE A 838 16.14 17.70 -7.52
C PHE A 838 17.45 17.04 -7.95
N THR A 839 18.56 17.78 -7.85
CA THR A 839 19.89 17.35 -8.34
C THR A 839 20.95 17.32 -7.23
N GLU A 840 20.57 17.68 -6.00
CA GLU A 840 21.53 17.82 -4.89
C GLU A 840 21.97 16.45 -4.35
N PRO A 841 23.27 16.20 -4.13
CA PRO A 841 23.75 14.99 -3.45
C PRO A 841 23.11 14.82 -2.06
N GLY A 842 22.86 13.58 -1.68
CA GLY A 842 22.09 13.24 -0.49
C GLY A 842 20.57 13.39 -0.65
N THR A 843 20.06 13.55 -1.88
CA THR A 843 18.61 13.54 -2.16
C THR A 843 18.10 12.11 -2.35
N GLY A 844 17.06 11.77 -1.60
CA GLY A 844 16.32 10.51 -1.67
C GLY A 844 14.87 10.71 -2.13
N ILE A 845 14.26 9.65 -2.64
CA ILE A 845 12.83 9.60 -2.97
C ILE A 845 12.23 8.25 -2.58
N LEU A 846 11.01 8.30 -2.07
CA LEU A 846 10.15 7.17 -1.79
C LEU A 846 8.79 7.44 -2.45
N PHE A 847 8.26 6.52 -3.26
CA PHE A 847 6.93 6.69 -3.88
C PHE A 847 6.21 5.38 -4.23
N LEU A 848 4.89 5.45 -4.32
CA LEU A 848 4.02 4.40 -4.84
C LEU A 848 3.94 4.42 -6.36
N TRP A 849 4.00 3.25 -6.96
CA TRP A 849 3.78 3.02 -8.38
C TRP A 849 2.75 1.89 -8.58
N LYS A 850 1.78 2.12 -9.48
CA LYS A 850 0.72 1.16 -9.80
C LYS A 850 0.69 0.89 -11.31
N GLY A 851 0.82 -0.37 -11.69
CA GLY A 851 0.62 -0.82 -13.07
C GLY A 851 -0.87 -0.80 -13.47
N ILE A 852 -1.18 -0.55 -14.74
CA ILE A 852 -2.56 -0.34 -15.22
C ILE A 852 -3.46 -1.60 -15.04
N HIS A 853 -2.89 -2.79 -14.89
CA HIS A 853 -3.62 -4.05 -14.66
C HIS A 853 -2.93 -4.99 -13.67
N SER A 854 -2.28 -4.45 -12.63
CA SER A 854 -1.59 -5.25 -11.62
C SER A 854 -2.31 -5.21 -10.28
N ASN A 855 -2.38 -6.38 -9.62
CA ASN A 855 -2.71 -6.52 -8.21
C ASN A 855 -1.53 -6.12 -7.29
N GLU A 856 -0.37 -5.87 -7.89
CA GLU A 856 0.82 -5.38 -7.20
C GLU A 856 0.81 -3.85 -7.07
N ILE A 857 1.11 -3.36 -5.87
CA ILE A 857 1.49 -1.98 -5.63
C ILE A 857 3.00 -1.95 -5.33
N ALA A 858 3.75 -1.28 -6.21
CA ALA A 858 5.19 -1.13 -6.07
C ALA A 858 5.51 0.08 -5.18
N ILE A 859 6.41 -0.09 -4.23
CA ILE A 859 7.00 0.98 -3.41
C ILE A 859 8.44 1.13 -3.87
N ILE A 860 8.76 2.24 -4.53
CA ILE A 860 10.09 2.50 -5.06
C ILE A 860 10.85 3.39 -4.07
N VAL A 861 12.00 2.91 -3.63
CA VAL A 861 12.92 3.60 -2.72
C VAL A 861 14.24 3.82 -3.44
N ALA A 862 14.57 5.09 -3.71
CA ALA A 862 15.77 5.45 -4.44
C ALA A 862 16.47 6.67 -3.85
N GLY A 863 17.73 6.88 -4.24
CA GLY A 863 18.45 8.11 -3.98
C GLY A 863 19.44 8.40 -5.09
N LEU A 864 19.88 9.66 -5.19
CA LEU A 864 20.94 10.04 -6.15
C LEU A 864 22.29 9.44 -5.78
N ASP A 865 22.49 9.15 -4.50
CA ASP A 865 23.67 8.49 -3.95
C ASP A 865 23.28 7.65 -2.72
N ALA A 866 24.28 7.00 -2.11
CA ALA A 866 24.07 6.16 -0.93
C ALA A 866 23.49 6.93 0.27
N VAL A 867 23.79 8.22 0.42
CA VAL A 867 23.26 9.06 1.51
C VAL A 867 21.77 9.33 1.26
N GLY A 868 21.40 9.71 0.04
CA GLY A 868 20.01 9.92 -0.35
C GLY A 868 19.18 8.65 -0.22
N PHE A 869 19.74 7.50 -0.64
CA PHE A 869 19.10 6.20 -0.45
C PHE A 869 18.90 5.89 1.03
N ASP A 870 19.94 6.10 1.85
CA ASP A 870 19.87 5.87 3.30
C ASP A 870 18.79 6.71 3.99
N LEU A 871 18.58 7.96 3.54
CA LEU A 871 17.50 8.80 4.04
C LEU A 871 16.13 8.30 3.55
N ALA A 872 16.01 7.89 2.29
CA ALA A 872 14.75 7.48 1.68
C ALA A 872 14.17 6.21 2.31
N TRP A 873 14.97 5.15 2.49
CA TRP A 873 14.44 3.89 3.03
C TRP A 873 14.01 4.01 4.50
N ARG A 874 14.62 4.93 5.26
CA ARG A 874 14.24 5.23 6.66
C ARG A 874 12.88 5.94 6.78
N LEU A 875 12.31 6.42 5.67
CA LEU A 875 10.96 6.94 5.62
C LEU A 875 9.90 5.84 5.57
N LEU A 876 10.25 4.59 5.24
CA LEU A 876 9.29 3.50 5.26
C LEU A 876 8.66 3.39 6.65
N PRO A 877 7.32 3.37 6.75
CA PRO A 877 6.62 3.23 8.01
C PRO A 877 7.10 2.01 8.79
N LYS A 878 7.31 2.12 10.10
CA LYS A 878 7.72 1.04 11.01
C LYS A 878 6.70 0.78 12.11
N ARG A 879 5.94 1.82 12.48
CA ARG A 879 5.00 1.89 13.61
C ARG A 879 3.89 2.91 13.29
N THR A 880 3.06 3.27 14.26
CA THR A 880 1.86 4.11 14.03
C THR A 880 2.17 5.59 13.90
N GLY A 881 1.29 6.32 13.22
CA GLY A 881 1.31 7.78 13.19
C GLY A 881 2.37 8.41 12.29
N MET A 882 3.00 7.63 11.41
CA MET A 882 4.02 8.12 10.47
C MET A 882 3.39 8.83 9.27
N MET A 883 3.77 10.09 9.07
CA MET A 883 3.17 11.00 8.07
C MET A 883 3.82 10.87 6.69
N ILE A 884 3.65 9.70 6.07
CA ILE A 884 4.29 9.38 4.79
C ILE A 884 3.22 9.31 3.70
N PRO A 885 3.10 10.33 2.82
CA PRO A 885 2.14 10.32 1.72
C PRO A 885 2.60 9.38 0.59
N GLU A 886 1.96 9.44 -0.57
CA GLU A 886 2.21 8.48 -1.65
C GLU A 886 3.52 8.73 -2.40
N TRP A 887 4.08 9.93 -2.32
CA TRP A 887 5.46 10.22 -2.72
C TRP A 887 6.09 11.28 -1.82
N ILE A 888 7.38 11.13 -1.57
CA ILE A 888 8.16 12.04 -0.73
C ILE A 888 9.61 12.10 -1.22
N VAL A 889 10.13 13.33 -1.35
CA VAL A 889 11.53 13.64 -1.70
C VAL A 889 12.19 14.26 -0.49
N ILE A 890 13.35 13.74 -0.12
CA ILE A 890 14.04 14.08 1.11
C ILE A 890 15.48 14.49 0.88
N GLY A 891 15.94 15.51 1.60
CA GLY A 891 17.32 15.98 1.57
C GLY A 891 18.04 15.79 2.90
N LYS A 892 19.37 15.89 2.87
CA LYS A 892 20.26 15.72 4.04
C LYS A 892 19.91 16.59 5.26
N GLU A 893 19.27 17.74 5.06
CA GLU A 893 18.84 18.61 6.16
C GLU A 893 17.80 17.97 7.07
N SER A 894 17.12 16.91 6.62
CA SER A 894 16.15 16.17 7.44
C SER A 894 16.78 15.55 8.68
N LYS A 895 18.08 15.24 8.65
CA LYS A 895 18.82 14.73 9.81
C LYS A 895 18.70 15.68 11.00
N GLN A 896 18.85 16.98 10.76
CA GLN A 896 18.73 18.03 11.78
C GLN A 896 17.28 18.52 11.94
N LYS A 897 16.59 18.79 10.82
CA LYS A 897 15.31 19.52 10.80
C LYS A 897 14.08 18.62 10.80
N GLY A 898 14.25 17.30 10.78
CA GLY A 898 13.15 16.33 10.67
C GLY A 898 12.30 16.59 9.43
N LEU A 899 11.00 16.79 9.64
CA LEU A 899 10.02 17.12 8.59
C LEU A 899 10.37 18.39 7.81
N GLY A 900 11.11 19.33 8.40
CA GLY A 900 11.56 20.55 7.71
C GLY A 900 12.64 20.31 6.66
N GLY A 901 13.22 19.12 6.59
CA GLY A 901 14.17 18.72 5.54
C GLY A 901 13.54 17.98 4.37
N ILE A 902 12.21 17.88 4.31
CA ILE A 902 11.48 17.32 3.17
C ILE A 902 11.46 18.35 2.03
N LEU A 903 11.94 17.95 0.86
CA LEU A 903 12.07 18.81 -0.33
C LEU A 903 10.79 18.85 -1.17
N GLY A 904 9.96 17.80 -1.06
CA GLY A 904 8.66 17.73 -1.70
C GLY A 904 7.90 16.51 -1.22
N ALA A 905 6.57 16.60 -1.16
CA ALA A 905 5.71 15.47 -0.86
C ALA A 905 4.34 15.67 -1.49
N GLY A 906 3.62 14.58 -1.74
CA GLY A 906 2.28 14.66 -2.29
C GLY A 906 1.65 13.32 -2.57
N MET A 907 0.55 13.39 -3.32
CA MET A 907 -0.26 12.24 -3.69
C MET A 907 -0.12 12.01 -5.19
N ALA A 908 -0.07 10.74 -5.63
CA ALA A 908 -0.07 10.45 -7.05
C ALA A 908 -1.45 10.75 -7.65
N GLN A 909 -1.49 11.30 -8.87
CA GLN A 909 -2.76 11.65 -9.52
C GLN A 909 -3.35 10.44 -10.26
N ASP A 910 -4.68 10.35 -10.24
CA ASP A 910 -5.49 9.24 -10.75
C ASP A 910 -5.75 9.25 -12.24
N ASP A 911 -4.92 9.91 -13.05
CA ASP A 911 -5.20 10.04 -14.48
C ASP A 911 -4.17 9.34 -15.39
N PRO A 912 -4.28 7.99 -15.54
CA PRO A 912 -3.64 7.22 -16.63
C PRO A 912 -3.81 7.81 -18.01
N THR A 913 -4.96 8.43 -18.25
CA THR A 913 -5.38 8.89 -19.56
C THR A 913 -4.96 10.33 -19.81
N SER A 914 -4.43 11.04 -18.82
CA SER A 914 -3.95 12.41 -18.98
C SER A 914 -2.60 12.50 -19.71
N SER A 915 -1.91 11.37 -19.95
CA SER A 915 -0.62 11.37 -20.62
C SER A 915 -0.48 10.24 -21.63
N ILE A 916 0.04 10.59 -22.80
CA ILE A 916 0.36 9.67 -23.89
C ILE A 916 1.65 8.93 -23.53
N PRO A 917 1.72 7.58 -23.64
CA PRO A 917 2.89 6.79 -23.25
C PRO A 917 4.17 7.23 -23.98
N VAL A 918 5.33 7.15 -23.31
CA VAL A 918 6.65 7.36 -23.93
C VAL A 918 7.42 6.04 -23.91
N VAL A 919 7.75 5.51 -25.09
CA VAL A 919 8.43 4.23 -25.28
C VAL A 919 9.89 4.46 -25.61
N ASP A 920 10.78 3.79 -24.89
CA ASP A 920 12.20 3.74 -25.22
C ASP A 920 12.46 2.74 -26.35
N PHE A 921 12.67 3.23 -27.56
CA PHE A 921 12.74 2.37 -28.73
C PHE A 921 14.10 1.68 -28.89
N SER A 922 15.11 2.01 -28.06
CA SER A 922 16.35 1.22 -28.02
C SER A 922 16.09 -0.22 -27.56
N LEU A 923 14.97 -0.46 -26.84
CA LEU A 923 14.53 -1.80 -26.46
C LEU A 923 14.25 -2.70 -27.65
N PHE A 924 13.94 -2.14 -28.82
CA PHE A 924 13.74 -2.94 -30.03
C PHE A 924 14.99 -3.77 -30.38
N GLU A 925 16.18 -3.23 -30.15
CA GLU A 925 17.44 -3.93 -30.45
C GLU A 925 17.85 -4.90 -29.33
N SER A 926 17.53 -4.59 -28.06
CA SER A 926 17.94 -5.42 -26.91
C SER A 926 16.94 -6.50 -26.51
N ASP A 927 15.64 -6.22 -26.64
CA ASP A 927 14.53 -7.12 -26.28
C ASP A 927 13.27 -6.79 -27.14
N PRO A 928 13.24 -7.23 -28.41
CA PRO A 928 12.16 -6.92 -29.34
C PRO A 928 10.77 -7.36 -28.84
N LYS A 929 10.68 -8.49 -28.13
CA LYS A 929 9.41 -9.01 -27.60
C LYS A 929 8.82 -8.09 -26.54
N LYS A 930 9.64 -7.65 -25.59
CA LYS A 930 9.22 -6.68 -24.57
C LYS A 930 8.86 -5.33 -25.18
N CYS A 931 9.65 -4.84 -26.14
CA CYS A 931 9.32 -3.64 -26.91
C CYS A 931 7.95 -3.79 -27.61
N GLY A 932 7.71 -4.95 -28.22
CA GLY A 932 6.45 -5.32 -28.86
C GLY A 932 5.25 -5.27 -27.92
N GLN A 933 5.37 -5.83 -26.72
CA GLN A 933 4.31 -5.78 -25.69
C GLN A 933 3.99 -4.34 -25.25
N ILE A 934 5.01 -3.50 -25.03
CA ILE A 934 4.82 -2.10 -24.63
C ILE A 934 4.10 -1.31 -25.74
N VAL A 935 4.56 -1.45 -26.98
CA VAL A 935 3.95 -0.78 -28.14
C VAL A 935 2.52 -1.25 -28.36
N PHE A 936 2.26 -2.55 -28.24
CA PHE A 936 0.92 -3.13 -28.36
C PHE A 936 -0.06 -2.58 -27.31
N GLU A 937 0.34 -2.52 -26.04
CA GLU A 937 -0.51 -1.96 -24.99
C GLU A 937 -0.78 -0.46 -25.21
N ALA A 938 0.22 0.31 -25.65
CA ALA A 938 0.01 1.71 -25.98
C ALA A 938 -0.96 1.90 -27.17
N ALA A 939 -0.79 1.10 -28.21
CA ALA A 939 -1.64 1.06 -29.40
C ALA A 939 -3.10 0.65 -29.09
N LYS A 940 -3.29 -0.36 -28.24
CA LYS A 940 -4.60 -0.88 -27.84
C LYS A 940 -5.35 0.08 -26.93
N ASN A 941 -4.66 0.73 -26.00
CA ASN A 941 -5.31 1.56 -24.97
C ASN A 941 -5.49 3.02 -25.40
N VAL A 942 -4.50 3.60 -26.09
CA VAL A 942 -4.48 5.02 -26.45
C VAL A 942 -4.50 5.23 -27.96
N GLY A 943 -3.89 4.34 -28.75
CA GLY A 943 -3.71 4.53 -30.19
C GLY A 943 -2.64 5.57 -30.56
N PHE A 944 -2.01 6.18 -29.55
CA PHE A 944 -0.93 7.16 -29.64
C PHE A 944 0.16 6.83 -28.61
N PHE A 945 1.42 7.05 -28.98
CA PHE A 945 2.58 6.99 -28.08
C PHE A 945 3.76 7.81 -28.63
N TYR A 946 4.65 8.26 -27.77
CA TYR A 946 5.94 8.83 -28.15
C TYR A 946 6.99 7.71 -28.25
N LEU A 947 7.89 7.83 -29.21
CA LEU A 947 9.15 7.09 -29.23
C LEU A 947 10.30 8.03 -28.89
N ARG A 948 11.18 7.59 -27.98
CA ARG A 948 12.53 8.16 -27.80
C ARG A 948 13.57 7.15 -28.28
N ASN A 949 14.79 7.61 -28.55
CA ASN A 949 15.89 6.74 -29.03
C ASN A 949 15.53 5.91 -30.27
N PHE A 950 14.75 6.50 -31.19
CA PHE A 950 14.16 5.82 -32.36
C PHE A 950 15.08 5.72 -33.58
N GLY A 951 16.32 6.18 -33.47
CA GLY A 951 17.37 5.93 -34.46
C GLY A 951 17.47 6.90 -35.64
N ILE A 952 16.65 7.96 -35.70
CA ILE A 952 16.82 9.05 -36.68
C ILE A 952 17.59 10.20 -36.02
N GLU A 953 18.67 10.65 -36.65
CA GLU A 953 19.53 11.70 -36.11
C GLU A 953 18.79 13.04 -35.95
N LYS A 954 18.99 13.69 -34.79
CA LYS A 954 18.38 14.99 -34.45
C LYS A 954 18.69 16.07 -35.50
N ASP A 955 19.92 16.13 -35.97
CA ASP A 955 20.36 17.11 -36.96
C ASP A 955 19.61 16.96 -38.29
N ARG A 956 19.22 15.73 -38.65
CA ARG A 956 18.45 15.45 -39.87
C ARG A 956 17.01 15.94 -39.75
N VAL A 957 16.36 15.66 -38.63
CA VAL A 957 15.00 16.16 -38.33
C VAL A 957 14.99 17.70 -38.34
N GLN A 958 16.00 18.32 -37.70
CA GLN A 958 16.13 19.77 -37.65
C GLN A 958 16.33 20.37 -39.05
N LYS A 959 17.23 19.79 -39.86
CA LYS A 959 17.49 20.26 -41.22
C LYS A 959 16.23 20.25 -42.10
N LEU A 960 15.41 19.20 -42.00
CA LEU A 960 14.17 19.13 -42.77
C LEU A 960 13.11 20.13 -42.28
N PHE A 961 13.06 20.39 -40.97
CA PHE A 961 12.23 21.49 -40.44
C PHE A 961 12.66 22.86 -40.96
N ASP A 962 13.97 23.11 -41.10
CA ASP A 962 14.49 24.38 -41.62
C ASP A 962 14.22 24.53 -43.12
N LEU A 963 14.29 23.43 -43.87
CA LEU A 963 13.88 23.40 -45.28
C LEU A 963 12.38 23.65 -45.45
N SER A 964 11.55 23.01 -44.61
CA SER A 964 10.10 23.25 -44.56
C SER A 964 9.79 24.73 -44.31
N GLN A 965 10.44 25.34 -43.33
CA GLN A 965 10.28 26.76 -43.01
C GLN A 965 10.70 27.66 -44.19
N SER A 966 11.79 27.32 -44.87
CA SER A 966 12.27 28.06 -46.05
C SER A 966 11.32 27.94 -47.24
N PHE A 967 10.73 26.77 -47.46
CA PHE A 967 9.73 26.57 -48.52
C PHE A 967 8.45 27.35 -48.27
N PHE A 968 7.89 27.30 -47.05
CA PHE A 968 6.64 28.01 -46.76
C PHE A 968 6.79 29.54 -46.74
N ALA A 969 8.02 30.04 -46.56
CA ALA A 969 8.36 31.45 -46.70
C ALA A 969 8.43 31.95 -48.16
N LEU A 970 8.37 31.07 -49.16
CA LEU A 970 8.32 31.47 -50.57
C LEU A 970 7.03 32.25 -50.90
N PRO A 971 7.06 33.18 -51.88
CA PRO A 971 5.86 33.84 -52.37
C PRO A 971 4.79 32.83 -52.81
N MET A 972 3.51 33.15 -52.55
CA MET A 972 2.39 32.27 -52.87
C MET A 972 2.37 31.85 -54.36
N GLU A 973 2.70 32.77 -55.26
CA GLU A 973 2.78 32.50 -56.71
C GLU A 973 3.79 31.40 -57.06
N GLU A 974 4.90 31.29 -56.32
CA GLU A 974 5.90 30.23 -56.50
C GLU A 974 5.40 28.89 -55.97
N LYS A 975 4.70 28.89 -54.83
CA LYS A 975 4.14 27.67 -54.22
C LYS A 975 2.99 27.09 -55.07
N LEU A 976 2.14 27.95 -55.64
CA LEU A 976 0.98 27.57 -56.45
C LEU A 976 1.32 26.81 -57.74
N LYS A 977 2.56 26.94 -58.26
CA LYS A 977 3.04 26.18 -59.44
C LYS A 977 3.08 24.66 -59.21
N TYR A 978 3.03 24.24 -57.95
CA TYR A 978 3.21 22.84 -57.54
C TYR A 978 1.93 22.21 -56.97
N VAL A 979 0.75 22.79 -57.22
CA VAL A 979 -0.53 22.20 -56.84
C VAL A 979 -0.89 21.06 -57.79
N ASN A 980 -1.01 19.83 -57.27
CA ASN A 980 -1.54 18.69 -58.03
C ASN A 980 -2.75 18.06 -57.31
N ALA A 981 -3.95 18.48 -57.71
CA ALA A 981 -5.21 18.01 -57.14
C ALA A 981 -5.55 16.54 -57.47
N LYS A 982 -4.98 15.96 -58.55
CA LYS A 982 -5.33 14.60 -59.00
C LYS A 982 -4.72 13.53 -58.11
N ASP A 983 -3.48 13.71 -57.67
CA ASP A 983 -2.71 12.67 -56.97
C ASP A 983 -2.48 12.97 -55.48
N ASN A 984 -3.02 14.08 -54.96
CA ASN A 984 -2.80 14.54 -53.57
C ASN A 984 -1.31 14.74 -53.22
N LEU A 985 -0.52 15.15 -54.22
CA LEU A 985 0.92 15.40 -54.15
C LEU A 985 1.24 16.89 -54.40
N GLY A 986 2.39 17.35 -53.93
CA GLY A 986 2.82 18.73 -54.10
C GLY A 986 2.18 19.68 -53.08
N TYR A 987 2.07 20.96 -53.44
CA TYR A 987 1.60 22.03 -52.54
C TYR A 987 0.08 22.06 -52.41
N LEU A 988 -0.40 22.23 -51.18
CA LEU A 988 -1.79 22.46 -50.84
C LEU A 988 -1.94 23.81 -50.11
N PRO A 989 -2.66 24.77 -50.70
CA PRO A 989 -2.82 26.10 -50.12
C PRO A 989 -3.80 26.10 -48.93
N LEU A 990 -3.76 27.19 -48.16
CA LEU A 990 -4.65 27.43 -47.02
C LEU A 990 -6.14 27.24 -47.39
N ASN A 991 -6.91 26.68 -46.46
CA ASN A 991 -8.37 26.48 -46.56
C ASN A 991 -8.84 25.57 -47.72
N GLN A 992 -7.98 24.73 -48.29
CA GLN A 992 -8.37 23.80 -49.37
C GLN A 992 -8.56 22.33 -48.94
N GLU A 993 -8.08 21.94 -47.77
CA GLU A 993 -8.34 20.61 -47.19
C GLU A 993 -9.15 20.81 -45.91
N LYS A 994 -10.33 20.19 -45.82
CA LYS A 994 -11.19 20.17 -44.63
C LYS A 994 -11.31 18.72 -44.18
N VAL A 995 -10.71 18.39 -43.03
CA VAL A 995 -10.70 16.99 -42.53
C VAL A 995 -11.85 16.71 -41.58
N ASP A 996 -12.42 17.75 -40.97
CA ASP A 996 -13.64 17.67 -40.17
C ASP A 996 -14.83 18.18 -40.99
N VAL A 997 -15.51 17.27 -41.67
CA VAL A 997 -16.60 17.59 -42.62
C VAL A 997 -17.80 18.27 -41.94
N ASP A 998 -18.03 17.99 -40.65
CA ASP A 998 -19.19 18.42 -39.88
C ASP A 998 -19.01 19.79 -39.21
N SER A 999 -17.77 20.30 -39.15
CA SER A 999 -17.45 21.60 -38.53
C SER A 999 -17.59 22.78 -39.50
N ASN A 1000 -18.08 23.94 -39.05
CA ASN A 1000 -18.05 25.18 -39.86
C ASN A 1000 -16.72 25.97 -39.73
N ALA A 1001 -15.77 25.48 -38.92
CA ALA A 1001 -14.47 26.13 -38.69
C ALA A 1001 -13.59 26.10 -39.95
N LEU A 1002 -12.87 27.19 -40.21
CA LEU A 1002 -11.81 27.24 -41.21
C LEU A 1002 -10.53 26.59 -40.64
N GLU A 1003 -9.91 25.69 -41.41
CA GLU A 1003 -8.64 25.04 -41.04
C GLU A 1003 -7.44 25.82 -41.62
N GLU A 1004 -6.76 26.59 -40.78
CA GLU A 1004 -5.61 27.41 -41.17
C GLU A 1004 -4.30 26.59 -41.25
N LYS A 1005 -4.16 25.79 -42.31
CA LYS A 1005 -2.92 25.04 -42.63
C LYS A 1005 -2.57 25.07 -44.12
N GLU A 1006 -1.29 25.11 -44.43
CA GLU A 1006 -0.76 24.79 -45.77
C GLU A 1006 0.22 23.62 -45.66
N SER A 1007 0.33 22.81 -46.71
CA SER A 1007 1.19 21.62 -46.70
C SER A 1007 1.90 21.38 -48.04
N PHE A 1008 2.97 20.61 -48.01
CA PHE A 1008 3.59 20.03 -49.20
C PHE A 1008 3.75 18.53 -49.02
N HIS A 1009 3.30 17.75 -50.00
CA HIS A 1009 3.23 16.30 -49.94
C HIS A 1009 4.29 15.68 -50.86
N PHE A 1010 5.22 14.93 -50.28
CA PHE A 1010 6.26 14.19 -50.98
C PHE A 1010 5.83 12.73 -51.17
N GLN A 1011 5.91 12.24 -52.41
CA GLN A 1011 5.68 10.83 -52.71
C GLN A 1011 6.87 9.97 -52.23
N LYS A 1012 6.62 8.70 -51.92
CA LYS A 1012 7.68 7.75 -51.53
C LYS A 1012 8.79 7.55 -52.59
N GLN A 1013 8.40 7.48 -53.87
CA GLN A 1013 9.32 7.17 -54.98
C GLN A 1013 9.98 8.43 -55.57
N ARG A 1014 11.17 8.29 -56.17
CA ARG A 1014 11.84 9.42 -56.84
C ARG A 1014 11.06 9.90 -58.08
N GLY A 1015 11.33 11.13 -58.51
CA GLY A 1015 10.81 11.68 -59.77
C GLY A 1015 9.59 12.59 -59.63
N GLN A 1016 9.23 13.01 -58.42
CA GLN A 1016 8.23 14.07 -58.22
C GLN A 1016 8.79 15.40 -58.75
N HIS A 1017 7.94 16.20 -59.38
CA HIS A 1017 8.32 17.57 -59.76
C HIS A 1017 8.38 18.46 -58.50
N LEU A 1018 9.57 18.94 -58.15
CA LEU A 1018 9.81 19.73 -56.94
C LEU A 1018 10.15 21.20 -57.25
N PRO A 1019 9.84 22.14 -56.34
CA PRO A 1019 10.43 23.48 -56.32
C PRO A 1019 11.95 23.42 -56.30
N ALA A 1020 12.63 24.34 -56.98
CA ALA A 1020 14.09 24.37 -57.05
C ALA A 1020 14.75 24.28 -55.66
N LEU A 1021 14.21 25.00 -54.67
CA LEU A 1021 14.65 24.95 -53.27
C LEU A 1021 14.57 23.54 -52.66
N LEU A 1022 13.53 22.76 -52.97
CA LEU A 1022 13.38 21.40 -52.47
C LEU A 1022 14.15 20.39 -53.33
N ASP A 1023 14.29 20.65 -54.63
CA ASP A 1023 15.01 19.80 -55.58
C ASP A 1023 16.52 19.75 -55.30
N GLU A 1024 17.12 20.88 -54.89
CA GLU A 1024 18.51 20.96 -54.40
C GLU A 1024 18.79 20.02 -53.21
N HIS A 1025 17.74 19.68 -52.44
CA HIS A 1025 17.80 18.82 -51.25
C HIS A 1025 17.07 17.48 -51.45
N ALA A 1026 16.74 17.09 -52.69
CA ALA A 1026 15.90 15.93 -52.99
C ALA A 1026 16.45 14.61 -52.40
N GLU A 1027 17.77 14.42 -52.40
CA GLU A 1027 18.41 13.23 -51.81
C GLU A 1027 18.23 13.18 -50.28
N GLU A 1028 18.33 14.33 -49.61
CA GLU A 1028 18.18 14.42 -48.15
C GLU A 1028 16.73 14.18 -47.74
N ILE A 1029 15.77 14.74 -48.48
CA ILE A 1029 14.34 14.51 -48.29
C ILE A 1029 14.01 13.02 -48.48
N HIS A 1030 14.50 12.41 -49.56
CA HIS A 1030 14.23 11.00 -49.84
C HIS A 1030 14.90 10.07 -48.83
N GLN A 1031 16.10 10.42 -48.33
CA GLN A 1031 16.71 9.66 -47.25
C GLN A 1031 15.88 9.77 -45.96
N PHE A 1032 15.34 10.94 -45.62
CA PHE A 1032 14.43 11.08 -44.48
C PHE A 1032 13.14 10.25 -44.63
N ILE A 1033 12.58 10.17 -45.85
CA ILE A 1033 11.45 9.28 -46.17
C ILE A 1033 11.82 7.81 -45.89
N ARG A 1034 13.02 7.37 -46.29
CA ARG A 1034 13.51 6.01 -46.02
C ARG A 1034 13.68 5.74 -44.53
N ASP A 1035 14.21 6.70 -43.79
CA ASP A 1035 14.39 6.57 -42.35
C ASP A 1035 13.05 6.45 -41.62
N CYS A 1036 12.07 7.29 -41.99
CA CYS A 1036 10.70 7.24 -41.45
C CYS A 1036 10.03 5.90 -41.79
N HIS A 1037 10.15 5.44 -43.03
CA HIS A 1037 9.61 4.16 -43.45
C HIS A 1037 10.24 3.00 -42.67
N ALA A 1038 11.56 2.98 -42.51
CA ALA A 1038 12.26 1.95 -41.73
C ALA A 1038 11.79 1.94 -40.26
N LEU A 1039 11.61 3.12 -39.66
CA LEU A 1039 11.04 3.24 -38.32
C LEU A 1039 9.61 2.69 -38.26
N SER A 1040 8.76 3.03 -39.23
CA SER A 1040 7.39 2.50 -39.30
C SER A 1040 7.39 0.97 -39.41
N LEU A 1041 8.30 0.37 -40.18
CA LEU A 1041 8.42 -1.09 -40.26
C LEU A 1041 8.76 -1.69 -38.89
N LYS A 1042 9.73 -1.13 -38.16
CA LYS A 1042 10.06 -1.59 -36.80
C LYS A 1042 8.86 -1.49 -35.86
N VAL A 1043 8.08 -0.41 -35.94
CA VAL A 1043 6.83 -0.28 -35.18
C VAL A 1043 5.83 -1.39 -35.55
N THR A 1044 5.66 -1.69 -36.84
CA THR A 1044 4.77 -2.79 -37.26
C THR A 1044 5.27 -4.16 -36.82
N MET A 1045 6.59 -4.37 -36.72
CA MET A 1045 7.16 -5.59 -36.14
C MET A 1045 6.85 -5.72 -34.65
N CYS A 1046 6.96 -4.62 -33.89
CA CYS A 1046 6.51 -4.57 -32.50
C CYS A 1046 5.03 -4.94 -32.35
N LEU A 1047 4.16 -4.43 -33.24
CA LEU A 1047 2.74 -4.76 -33.24
C LEU A 1047 2.49 -6.24 -33.54
N ALA A 1048 3.20 -6.83 -34.51
CA ALA A 1048 3.12 -8.26 -34.81
C ALA A 1048 3.55 -9.13 -33.62
N LEU A 1049 4.64 -8.76 -32.95
CA LEU A 1049 5.13 -9.42 -31.74
C LEU A 1049 4.12 -9.33 -30.60
N GLY A 1050 3.53 -8.16 -30.36
CA GLY A 1050 2.51 -7.97 -29.32
C GLY A 1050 1.18 -8.64 -29.64
N LEU A 1051 0.86 -8.84 -30.92
CA LEU A 1051 -0.29 -9.62 -31.38
C LEU A 1051 -0.05 -11.13 -31.34
N GLU A 1052 1.16 -11.58 -30.95
CA GLU A 1052 1.53 -13.00 -30.86
C GLU A 1052 1.29 -13.76 -32.16
N ILE A 1053 1.66 -13.16 -33.30
CA ILE A 1053 1.54 -13.81 -34.60
C ILE A 1053 2.51 -15.02 -34.65
N PRO A 1054 2.04 -16.24 -34.97
CA PRO A 1054 2.88 -17.42 -35.05
C PRO A 1054 4.01 -17.29 -36.08
N GLU A 1055 5.20 -17.78 -35.75
CA GLU A 1055 6.40 -17.72 -36.60
C GLU A 1055 6.18 -18.43 -37.96
N ASP A 1056 5.43 -19.55 -37.96
CA ASP A 1056 5.09 -20.31 -39.17
C ASP A 1056 4.09 -19.57 -40.09
N GLN A 1057 3.45 -18.52 -39.59
CA GLN A 1057 2.56 -17.64 -40.32
C GLN A 1057 3.16 -16.23 -40.51
N GLY A 1058 4.49 -16.09 -40.41
CA GLY A 1058 5.21 -14.85 -40.71
C GLY A 1058 5.69 -14.04 -39.50
N GLY A 1059 5.31 -14.45 -38.27
CA GLY A 1059 5.85 -13.92 -37.02
C GLY A 1059 5.91 -12.40 -36.94
N GLU A 1060 7.03 -11.87 -36.46
CA GLU A 1060 7.29 -10.42 -36.36
C GLU A 1060 7.25 -9.69 -37.72
N ARG A 1061 7.42 -10.40 -38.84
CA ARG A 1061 7.52 -9.80 -40.17
C ARG A 1061 6.20 -9.69 -40.91
N TRP A 1062 5.12 -10.22 -40.33
CA TRP A 1062 3.81 -10.32 -40.98
C TRP A 1062 3.34 -9.00 -41.62
N PHE A 1063 3.44 -7.89 -40.87
CA PHE A 1063 3.10 -6.56 -41.39
C PHE A 1063 4.24 -5.94 -42.20
N SER A 1064 5.49 -6.06 -41.73
CA SER A 1064 6.61 -5.36 -42.35
C SER A 1064 6.87 -5.83 -43.78
N ASP A 1065 6.72 -7.11 -44.06
CA ASP A 1065 6.90 -7.68 -45.40
C ASP A 1065 5.81 -7.19 -46.36
N ARG A 1066 4.59 -6.94 -45.86
CA ARG A 1066 3.48 -6.37 -46.63
C ARG A 1066 3.66 -4.88 -46.91
N HIS A 1067 4.42 -4.18 -46.07
CA HIS A 1067 4.78 -2.78 -46.22
C HIS A 1067 6.20 -2.57 -46.78
N ALA A 1068 6.76 -3.52 -47.54
CA ALA A 1068 8.10 -3.37 -48.12
C ALA A 1068 8.27 -2.06 -48.91
N PHE A 1069 9.44 -1.43 -48.83
CA PHE A 1069 9.67 -0.10 -49.41
C PHE A 1069 9.46 -0.08 -50.92
N GLU A 1070 9.87 -1.13 -51.62
CA GLU A 1070 9.75 -1.31 -53.07
C GLU A 1070 8.32 -1.61 -53.53
N ALA A 1071 7.43 -2.01 -52.62
CA ALA A 1071 6.05 -2.29 -52.96
C ALA A 1071 5.31 -1.01 -53.36
N GLU A 1072 4.38 -1.15 -54.31
CA GLU A 1072 3.45 -0.07 -54.66
C GLU A 1072 2.60 0.29 -53.44
N SER A 1073 2.67 1.55 -53.01
CA SER A 1073 1.89 2.08 -51.90
C SER A 1073 1.64 3.57 -52.11
N ARG A 1074 0.77 4.14 -51.27
CA ARG A 1074 0.49 5.59 -51.22
C ARG A 1074 1.18 6.26 -50.03
N ASP A 1075 2.31 5.72 -49.60
CA ASP A 1075 3.11 6.31 -48.52
C ASP A 1075 3.50 7.76 -48.91
N VAL A 1076 3.32 8.67 -47.96
CA VAL A 1076 3.50 10.09 -48.21
C VAL A 1076 4.12 10.77 -47.00
N LEU A 1077 5.12 11.60 -47.24
CA LEU A 1077 5.63 12.54 -46.24
C LEU A 1077 4.97 13.90 -46.47
N ARG A 1078 4.33 14.44 -45.43
CA ARG A 1078 3.75 15.79 -45.46
C ARG A 1078 4.57 16.70 -44.56
N ILE A 1079 5.04 17.82 -45.09
CA ILE A 1079 5.48 18.95 -44.28
C ILE A 1079 4.29 19.91 -44.15
N LEU A 1080 4.04 20.41 -42.94
CA LEU A 1080 2.88 21.24 -42.61
C LEU A 1080 3.33 22.53 -41.94
N HIS A 1081 2.69 23.63 -42.33
CA HIS A 1081 2.82 24.94 -41.72
C HIS A 1081 1.45 25.46 -41.33
N TYR A 1082 1.34 25.88 -40.07
CA TYR A 1082 0.16 26.52 -39.52
C TYR A 1082 0.51 27.98 -39.18
N PRO A 1083 -0.04 28.96 -39.90
CA PRO A 1083 0.25 30.38 -39.67
C PRO A 1083 -0.11 30.87 -38.25
N PRO A 1084 0.46 31.99 -37.80
CA PRO A 1084 -0.02 32.70 -36.60
C PRO A 1084 -1.45 33.23 -36.79
N CYS A 1085 -2.27 33.19 -35.74
CA CYS A 1085 -3.60 33.80 -35.76
C CYS A 1085 -3.53 35.18 -35.07
N ALA A 1086 -3.97 36.25 -35.78
CA ALA A 1086 -3.78 37.64 -35.37
C ALA A 1086 -4.97 38.26 -34.59
N SER A 1087 -6.12 37.58 -34.49
CA SER A 1087 -7.35 38.11 -33.87
C SER A 1087 -7.82 37.22 -32.72
N ALA A 1088 -8.28 37.82 -31.62
CA ALA A 1088 -8.90 37.12 -30.49
C ALA A 1088 -10.42 36.90 -30.67
N GLU A 1089 -11.01 37.45 -31.76
CA GLU A 1089 -12.45 37.44 -32.03
C GLU A 1089 -12.92 36.18 -32.76
N ASP A 1090 -11.99 35.37 -33.31
CA ASP A 1090 -12.27 34.12 -34.01
C ASP A 1090 -12.32 32.90 -33.06
N ALA A 1091 -13.26 32.92 -32.11
CA ALA A 1091 -13.39 31.88 -31.07
C ALA A 1091 -13.62 30.45 -31.63
N ASP A 1092 -14.14 30.34 -32.87
CA ASP A 1092 -14.45 29.06 -33.53
C ASP A 1092 -13.35 28.54 -34.48
N THR A 1093 -12.16 29.15 -34.50
CA THR A 1093 -11.04 28.70 -35.37
C THR A 1093 -10.16 27.64 -34.72
N ILE A 1094 -9.88 26.57 -35.47
CA ILE A 1094 -9.00 25.46 -35.09
C ILE A 1094 -7.89 25.30 -36.14
N ARG A 1095 -6.67 24.89 -35.76
CA ARG A 1095 -5.59 24.69 -36.74
C ARG A 1095 -5.85 23.50 -37.65
N ILE A 1096 -6.42 22.42 -37.11
CA ILE A 1096 -6.96 21.29 -37.87
C ILE A 1096 -8.11 20.65 -37.06
N GLY A 1097 -9.21 20.33 -37.74
CA GLY A 1097 -10.39 19.73 -37.14
C GLY A 1097 -10.16 18.32 -36.59
N ALA A 1098 -11.15 17.78 -35.88
CA ALA A 1098 -11.07 16.47 -35.25
C ALA A 1098 -11.20 15.33 -36.27
N HIS A 1099 -10.13 14.57 -36.48
CA HIS A 1099 -10.06 13.51 -37.50
C HIS A 1099 -9.25 12.30 -37.03
N SER A 1100 -9.34 11.19 -37.74
CA SER A 1100 -8.43 10.04 -37.63
C SER A 1100 -7.60 9.88 -38.91
N ASP A 1101 -6.40 9.33 -38.79
CA ASP A 1101 -5.56 9.04 -39.95
C ASP A 1101 -6.04 7.80 -40.68
N TYR A 1102 -5.91 7.75 -42.01
CA TYR A 1102 -6.48 6.65 -42.80
C TYR A 1102 -5.55 5.44 -42.95
N GLY A 1103 -4.23 5.64 -42.81
CA GLY A 1103 -3.20 4.65 -43.10
C GLY A 1103 -3.03 3.59 -42.01
N SER A 1104 -1.88 2.90 -42.03
CA SER A 1104 -1.51 1.94 -40.99
C SER A 1104 -0.92 2.70 -39.79
N VAL A 1105 0.22 3.36 -40.00
CA VAL A 1105 0.99 4.04 -38.94
C VAL A 1105 1.38 5.43 -39.42
N THR A 1106 1.24 6.43 -38.55
CA THR A 1106 1.74 7.78 -38.77
C THR A 1106 2.92 8.05 -37.85
N ILE A 1107 4.00 8.60 -38.41
CA ILE A 1107 5.17 9.10 -37.68
C ILE A 1107 5.12 10.63 -37.74
N LEU A 1108 4.88 11.28 -36.59
CA LEU A 1108 4.65 12.72 -36.49
C LEU A 1108 5.74 13.42 -35.68
N PHE A 1109 6.45 14.33 -36.34
CA PHE A 1109 7.42 15.24 -35.74
C PHE A 1109 6.80 16.62 -35.49
N GLN A 1110 7.10 17.23 -34.35
CA GLN A 1110 6.59 18.55 -33.96
C GLN A 1110 7.73 19.51 -33.60
N LYS A 1111 7.64 20.79 -34.00
CA LYS A 1111 8.64 21.83 -33.68
C LYS A 1111 8.07 22.84 -32.67
N GLY A 1112 8.43 22.70 -31.39
CA GLY A 1112 8.39 23.72 -30.33
C GLY A 1112 7.04 24.34 -29.91
N VAL A 1113 5.99 24.24 -30.72
CA VAL A 1113 4.66 24.81 -30.46
C VAL A 1113 3.63 23.70 -30.34
N GLY A 1114 2.99 23.62 -29.17
CA GLY A 1114 1.98 22.62 -28.83
C GLY A 1114 0.64 22.81 -29.55
N GLY A 1115 -0.41 22.18 -29.02
CA GLY A 1115 -1.78 22.30 -29.54
C GLY A 1115 -2.37 21.02 -30.13
N LEU A 1116 -1.58 19.97 -30.33
CA LEU A 1116 -2.13 18.65 -30.67
C LEU A 1116 -2.93 18.12 -29.47
N GLU A 1117 -4.14 17.68 -29.72
CA GLU A 1117 -5.00 17.04 -28.74
C GLU A 1117 -5.54 15.72 -29.30
N ILE A 1118 -5.63 14.69 -28.47
CA ILE A 1118 -6.19 13.37 -28.81
C ILE A 1118 -7.49 13.16 -28.07
N GLN A 1119 -8.45 12.50 -28.70
CA GLN A 1119 -9.73 12.20 -28.10
C GLN A 1119 -9.56 11.09 -27.07
N LYS A 1120 -10.03 11.32 -25.84
CA LYS A 1120 -9.90 10.36 -24.74
C LYS A 1120 -10.83 9.15 -24.89
N ASN A 1121 -12.04 9.39 -25.36
CA ASN A 1121 -13.08 8.39 -25.54
C ASN A 1121 -13.75 8.53 -26.91
N GLN A 1122 -13.75 7.47 -27.71
CA GLN A 1122 -14.38 7.48 -29.05
C GLN A 1122 -15.90 7.66 -28.99
N GLU A 1123 -16.54 7.39 -27.85
CA GLU A 1123 -17.98 7.58 -27.64
C GLU A 1123 -18.35 8.98 -27.10
N ASP A 1124 -17.36 9.82 -26.75
CA ASP A 1124 -17.57 11.14 -26.17
C ASP A 1124 -16.68 12.19 -26.85
N ASP A 1125 -17.29 13.04 -27.68
CA ASP A 1125 -16.61 14.12 -28.42
C ASP A 1125 -16.17 15.31 -27.54
N SER A 1126 -16.48 15.30 -26.24
CA SER A 1126 -16.17 16.41 -25.33
C SER A 1126 -14.81 16.32 -24.63
N GLU A 1127 -14.22 15.12 -24.50
CA GLU A 1127 -12.96 14.93 -23.76
C GLU A 1127 -11.73 14.79 -24.66
N TRP A 1128 -10.81 15.75 -24.53
CA TRP A 1128 -9.56 15.85 -25.30
C TRP A 1128 -8.35 15.93 -24.35
N ILE A 1129 -7.28 15.19 -24.66
CA ILE A 1129 -6.02 15.16 -23.90
C ILE A 1129 -4.92 15.83 -24.74
N GLU A 1130 -4.12 16.69 -24.13
CA GLU A 1130 -3.00 17.33 -24.82
C GLU A 1130 -1.86 16.36 -25.11
N ALA A 1131 -1.31 16.47 -26.32
CA ALA A 1131 -0.08 15.82 -26.77
C ALA A 1131 1.04 16.89 -26.88
N PRO A 1132 1.77 17.16 -25.78
CA PRO A 1132 2.78 18.21 -25.76
C PRO A 1132 4.01 17.83 -26.59
N ALA A 1133 4.67 18.80 -27.22
CA ALA A 1133 5.91 18.55 -27.94
C ALA A 1133 7.05 18.19 -26.96
N ILE A 1134 7.41 16.91 -26.85
CA ILE A 1134 8.50 16.43 -26.00
C ILE A 1134 9.82 16.45 -26.80
N PRO A 1135 10.89 17.12 -26.32
CA PRO A 1135 12.18 17.12 -27.00
C PRO A 1135 12.73 15.71 -27.26
N ASP A 1136 13.39 15.53 -28.41
CA ASP A 1136 14.05 14.27 -28.81
C ASP A 1136 13.11 13.05 -28.88
N THR A 1137 11.82 13.29 -29.15
CA THR A 1137 10.82 12.25 -29.38
C THR A 1137 10.10 12.42 -30.71
N VAL A 1138 9.45 11.35 -31.15
CA VAL A 1138 8.51 11.36 -32.27
C VAL A 1138 7.19 10.74 -31.83
N ILE A 1139 6.07 11.30 -32.28
CA ILE A 1139 4.75 10.73 -32.00
C ILE A 1139 4.46 9.65 -33.03
N VAL A 1140 3.93 8.54 -32.56
CA VAL A 1140 3.40 7.46 -33.39
C VAL A 1140 1.93 7.28 -33.06
N ASN A 1141 1.10 7.28 -34.10
CA ASN A 1141 -0.31 6.94 -33.97
C ASN A 1141 -0.75 5.94 -35.02
N LEU A 1142 -1.78 5.17 -34.68
CA LEU A 1142 -2.36 4.18 -35.59
C LEU A 1142 -3.51 4.80 -36.37
N GLY A 1143 -3.63 4.41 -37.63
CA GLY A 1143 -4.71 4.83 -38.51
C GLY A 1143 -5.82 3.79 -38.65
N ASP A 1144 -6.88 4.22 -39.33
CA ASP A 1144 -8.11 3.47 -39.55
C ASP A 1144 -7.87 2.14 -40.25
N CYS A 1145 -6.85 2.03 -41.12
CA CYS A 1145 -6.51 0.78 -41.77
C CYS A 1145 -6.10 -0.30 -40.77
N LEU A 1146 -5.25 0.02 -39.78
CA LEU A 1146 -4.87 -0.95 -38.74
C LEU A 1146 -6.01 -1.21 -37.75
N GLY A 1147 -6.80 -0.17 -37.42
CA GLY A 1147 -8.01 -0.36 -36.62
C GLY A 1147 -8.99 -1.33 -37.27
N TYR A 1148 -9.22 -1.19 -38.57
CA TYR A 1148 -10.04 -2.11 -39.37
C TYR A 1148 -9.43 -3.50 -39.44
N TRP A 1149 -8.13 -3.61 -39.77
CA TRP A 1149 -7.44 -4.88 -39.95
C TRP A 1149 -7.43 -5.72 -38.66
N THR A 1150 -7.43 -5.05 -37.49
CA THR A 1150 -7.47 -5.69 -36.17
C THR A 1150 -8.87 -5.78 -35.56
N ASN A 1151 -9.92 -5.51 -36.35
CA ASN A 1151 -11.32 -5.57 -35.92
C ASN A 1151 -11.61 -4.71 -34.66
N GLY A 1152 -11.03 -3.51 -34.60
CA GLY A 1152 -11.20 -2.56 -33.50
C GLY A 1152 -10.35 -2.84 -32.26
N LEU A 1153 -9.51 -3.87 -32.27
CA LEU A 1153 -8.60 -4.16 -31.15
C LEU A 1153 -7.56 -3.05 -30.95
N LEU A 1154 -6.94 -2.58 -32.03
CA LEU A 1154 -6.03 -1.44 -32.00
C LEU A 1154 -6.80 -0.15 -32.31
N ARG A 1155 -6.56 0.90 -31.54
CA ARG A 1155 -7.34 2.14 -31.64
C ARG A 1155 -6.76 3.07 -32.70
N SER A 1156 -7.60 3.46 -33.67
CA SER A 1156 -7.40 4.67 -34.47
C SER A 1156 -8.06 5.83 -33.73
N THR A 1157 -7.27 6.63 -33.03
CA THR A 1157 -7.80 7.66 -32.12
C THR A 1157 -7.96 8.99 -32.85
N ARG A 1158 -9.13 9.63 -32.71
CA ARG A 1158 -9.34 10.95 -33.28
C ARG A 1158 -8.42 11.95 -32.60
N HIS A 1159 -7.91 12.90 -33.36
CA HIS A 1159 -7.02 13.95 -32.90
C HIS A 1159 -7.31 15.25 -33.63
N ARG A 1160 -6.93 16.37 -33.02
CA ARG A 1160 -7.12 17.72 -33.55
C ARG A 1160 -5.94 18.59 -33.16
N VAL A 1161 -5.79 19.76 -33.79
CA VAL A 1161 -4.78 20.76 -33.38
C VAL A 1161 -5.48 22.07 -33.09
N VAL A 1162 -5.48 22.48 -31.83
CA VAL A 1162 -6.09 23.73 -31.37
C VAL A 1162 -5.06 24.85 -31.28
N PHE A 1163 -5.55 26.09 -31.28
CA PHE A 1163 -4.74 27.21 -30.86
C PHE A 1163 -4.63 27.22 -29.33
N LYS A 1164 -3.42 27.30 -28.80
CA LYS A 1164 -3.19 27.54 -27.37
C LYS A 1164 -3.07 29.05 -27.12
N PRO A 1165 -3.76 29.63 -26.12
CA PRO A 1165 -3.76 31.07 -25.86
C PRO A 1165 -2.36 31.70 -25.83
N GLU A 1166 -1.40 31.03 -25.19
CA GLU A 1166 -0.02 31.46 -24.97
C GLU A 1166 0.88 31.40 -26.22
N THR A 1167 0.55 30.59 -27.22
CA THR A 1167 1.36 30.40 -28.43
C THR A 1167 0.62 30.72 -29.73
N ARG A 1168 -0.60 31.28 -29.65
CA ARG A 1168 -1.46 31.61 -30.80
C ARG A 1168 -0.80 32.55 -31.82
N ALA A 1169 0.09 33.43 -31.35
CA ALA A 1169 0.86 34.37 -32.18
C ALA A 1169 2.12 33.76 -32.82
N GLN A 1170 2.42 32.48 -32.60
CA GLN A 1170 3.59 31.79 -33.17
C GLN A 1170 3.17 30.85 -34.31
N PRO A 1171 3.99 30.73 -35.38
CA PRO A 1171 3.77 29.71 -36.39
C PRO A 1171 4.08 28.33 -35.83
N ARG A 1172 3.32 27.31 -36.23
CA ARG A 1172 3.59 25.91 -35.89
C ARG A 1172 4.02 25.14 -37.12
N TYR A 1173 5.03 24.28 -36.98
CA TYR A 1173 5.49 23.38 -38.03
C TYR A 1173 5.42 21.92 -37.54
N SER A 1174 4.99 21.02 -38.42
CA SER A 1174 5.06 19.57 -38.18
C SER A 1174 5.41 18.82 -39.46
N MET A 1175 5.91 17.61 -39.32
CA MET A 1175 6.18 16.70 -40.43
C MET A 1175 5.54 15.36 -40.11
N ALA A 1176 4.69 14.85 -41.01
CA ALA A 1176 3.95 13.61 -40.81
C ALA A 1176 4.27 12.64 -41.95
N PHE A 1177 4.87 11.51 -41.62
CA PHE A 1177 5.04 10.41 -42.55
C PHE A 1177 3.92 9.38 -42.35
N PHE A 1178 3.13 9.15 -43.38
CA PHE A 1178 2.02 8.21 -43.34
C PHE A 1178 2.45 6.92 -44.04
N LEU A 1179 2.60 5.84 -43.26
CA LEU A 1179 2.73 4.50 -43.80
C LEU A 1179 1.34 4.01 -44.20
N GLN A 1180 1.11 3.91 -45.49
CA GLN A 1180 -0.10 3.44 -46.13
C GLN A 1180 0.14 2.08 -46.80
N GLY A 1181 -0.94 1.41 -47.19
CA GLY A 1181 -0.85 0.21 -47.99
C GLY A 1181 -1.23 0.49 -49.45
N GLY A 1182 -0.71 -0.33 -50.37
CA GLY A 1182 -1.20 -0.39 -51.75
C GLY A 1182 -2.28 -1.45 -51.92
N ASN A 1183 -2.08 -2.38 -52.85
CA ASN A 1183 -2.99 -3.51 -53.08
C ASN A 1183 -2.84 -4.65 -52.04
N ILE A 1184 -2.44 -4.31 -50.81
CA ILE A 1184 -2.29 -5.26 -49.71
C ILE A 1184 -3.68 -5.73 -49.27
N PRO A 1185 -3.99 -7.04 -49.30
CA PRO A 1185 -5.25 -7.54 -48.76
C PRO A 1185 -5.28 -7.38 -47.24
N LEU A 1186 -6.40 -6.86 -46.70
CA LEU A 1186 -6.63 -6.80 -45.26
C LEU A 1186 -7.28 -8.12 -44.80
N ASP A 1187 -6.55 -9.22 -44.98
CA ASP A 1187 -6.96 -10.56 -44.58
C ASP A 1187 -6.90 -10.77 -43.06
N PRO A 1188 -7.71 -11.68 -42.48
CA PRO A 1188 -7.75 -11.92 -41.03
C PRO A 1188 -6.36 -12.19 -40.46
N ILE A 1189 -5.97 -11.38 -39.47
CA ILE A 1189 -4.64 -11.49 -38.86
C ILE A 1189 -4.54 -12.82 -38.12
N PRO A 1190 -3.50 -13.63 -38.38
CA PRO A 1190 -3.28 -14.92 -37.72
C PRO A 1190 -2.78 -14.71 -36.27
N SER A 1191 -3.64 -14.17 -35.43
CA SER A 1191 -3.39 -13.84 -34.04
C SER A 1191 -4.49 -14.45 -33.17
N PRO A 1192 -4.16 -14.99 -31.98
CA PRO A 1192 -5.17 -15.47 -31.03
C PRO A 1192 -6.17 -14.38 -30.62
N PHE A 1193 -5.80 -13.09 -30.75
CA PHE A 1193 -6.65 -11.96 -30.39
C PHE A 1193 -7.63 -11.53 -31.50
N VAL A 1194 -7.36 -11.86 -32.77
CA VAL A 1194 -8.09 -11.30 -33.93
C VAL A 1194 -8.79 -12.37 -34.76
N SER A 1195 -8.12 -13.48 -35.05
CA SER A 1195 -8.56 -14.49 -36.03
C SER A 1195 -9.97 -15.07 -35.80
N ASN A 1196 -10.38 -15.24 -34.55
CA ASN A 1196 -11.70 -15.76 -34.20
C ASN A 1196 -12.82 -14.70 -34.20
N GLN A 1197 -12.50 -13.42 -34.41
CA GLN A 1197 -13.42 -12.30 -34.22
C GLN A 1197 -13.59 -11.41 -35.46
N PHE A 1198 -12.80 -11.59 -36.51
CA PHE A 1198 -12.86 -10.73 -37.70
C PHE A 1198 -14.20 -10.86 -38.43
N GLN A 1199 -14.93 -9.75 -38.55
CA GLN A 1199 -16.25 -9.68 -39.21
C GLN A 1199 -16.25 -8.78 -40.46
N GLY A 1200 -15.11 -8.20 -40.82
CA GLY A 1200 -14.99 -7.27 -41.95
C GLY A 1200 -14.97 -7.96 -43.32
N GLU A 1201 -15.23 -7.19 -44.38
CA GLU A 1201 -14.98 -7.61 -45.76
C GLU A 1201 -13.47 -7.54 -46.07
N ILE A 1202 -12.95 -8.53 -46.81
CA ILE A 1202 -11.55 -8.51 -47.27
C ILE A 1202 -11.45 -7.52 -48.43
N ILE A 1203 -11.04 -6.31 -48.12
CA ILE A 1203 -10.71 -5.23 -49.07
C ILE A 1203 -9.20 -4.99 -49.06
N THR A 1204 -8.68 -4.31 -50.08
CA THR A 1204 -7.28 -3.88 -50.07
C THR A 1204 -7.10 -2.60 -49.24
N ALA A 1205 -5.90 -2.37 -48.71
CA ALA A 1205 -5.56 -1.10 -48.04
C ALA A 1205 -5.83 0.13 -48.93
N ALA A 1206 -5.57 0.02 -50.24
CA ALA A 1206 -5.91 1.06 -51.22
C ALA A 1206 -7.43 1.29 -51.35
N GLN A 1207 -8.25 0.23 -51.36
CA GLN A 1207 -9.71 0.36 -51.36
C GLN A 1207 -10.23 0.97 -50.07
N HIS A 1208 -9.69 0.58 -48.91
CA HIS A 1208 -10.05 1.17 -47.61
C HIS A 1208 -9.78 2.69 -47.61
N LEU A 1209 -8.60 3.09 -48.06
CA LEU A 1209 -8.21 4.49 -48.19
C LEU A 1209 -9.13 5.24 -49.17
N GLU A 1210 -9.47 4.66 -50.32
CA GLU A 1210 -10.36 5.31 -51.29
C GLU A 1210 -11.77 5.51 -50.72
N ASN A 1211 -12.29 4.54 -49.97
CA ASN A 1211 -13.58 4.66 -49.28
C ASN A 1211 -13.56 5.80 -48.25
N LYS A 1212 -12.48 5.93 -47.47
CA LYS A 1212 -12.29 7.03 -46.51
C LYS A 1212 -12.12 8.40 -47.19
N LEU A 1213 -11.39 8.46 -48.30
CA LEU A 1213 -11.22 9.69 -49.09
C LEU A 1213 -12.53 10.14 -49.77
N LYS A 1214 -13.36 9.19 -50.23
CA LYS A 1214 -14.71 9.50 -50.76
C LYS A 1214 -15.64 10.02 -49.68
N ALA A 1215 -15.64 9.39 -48.50
CA ALA A 1215 -16.46 9.82 -47.36
C ALA A 1215 -16.08 11.22 -46.84
N SER A 1216 -14.78 11.58 -46.86
CA SER A 1216 -14.29 12.88 -46.37
C SER A 1216 -14.41 14.03 -47.37
N ARG A 1217 -14.53 13.77 -48.68
CA ARG A 1217 -14.53 14.83 -49.70
C ARG A 1217 -15.93 15.33 -50.11
N GLY A 1218 -17.00 14.64 -49.70
CA GLY A 1218 -18.38 14.94 -50.16
C GLY A 1218 -18.52 14.68 -51.66
N ASP A 1219 -19.53 13.92 -52.07
CA ASP A 1219 -19.76 13.63 -53.50
C ASP A 1219 -20.12 14.92 -54.26
N PRO A 1220 -19.42 15.30 -55.35
CA PRO A 1220 -19.91 16.34 -56.25
C PRO A 1220 -20.85 15.80 -57.34
N TYR A 1221 -21.44 14.60 -57.17
CA TYR A 1221 -22.46 14.04 -58.06
C TYR A 1221 -23.75 13.64 -57.36
#